data_AF-A0A4S2N5E5-F1
#
_entry.id   AF-A0A4S2N5E5-F1
#
_cell.length_a   1.000
_cell.length_b   1.000
_cell.length_c   1.000
_cell.angle_alpha   90.00
_cell.angle_beta   90.00
_cell.angle_gamma   90.00
#
_symmetry.space_group_name_H-M   'P 1'
#
loop_
_entity.id
_entity.type
_entity.pdbx_description
1 polymer ?
#
loop_
_entity_poly.entity_id
_entity_poly.type
_entity_poly.pdbx_seq_one_letter_code
_entity_poly.pdbx_strand_id
1 'polypeptide(L)'
;MDLPASNTPSIVRITGRSASVRSATSKNLDPKATPKTRGRKKKSSILEESNTSHVSPTTSIATHPDLPSPSEAQHKVLTALLTTSSNIVINACAGSGKTTTILLMASAAPHLRFLVLLYNRRLMVETIERVERLGLSNITVINYHSLGVRNYSSECATDIGLRRVVLDDAPLLSGAVLPECDVLVMDEQQDMTPCLKRFTDKLLRDMDRSPKKPPVRVVALGDERQEMYGFNNSDSRFLTYTAKPEVFGYLNDHSWVEIDQPHSNRVTQQNIDFINQQMLHPPHGGRRMYSAKPYNETDPKPRYVVTDTWDTPLDEVGRLLDMGLRYEDIIILAPSVRGRCPIIRLMNTLALLKYPVHVADSDISEVNPEVSRGKILACTYHQAKGIEREAAIIFGFDISYHVYYHRTHAPMIAASNAQYVAATRAKKHLVLLHDQSRHPLPFVNMETLPNSCDVIVTDPPNATAAISPPVEKSPEEIVQEASLPVAHFSVTSLTRNLPSTVITACLRHLDLHWISDPHFAPVPPGSVKDAHNLTEGISEITGTAVPPLYQYYSTENLNPLRRNCTLISTAVSVLRQPIERVFNLPPLSSSSSTPASSCTASTTSISASGTSFPEPPHLLALRRRLREISAKWELTHTLTTPDILFLAAIHSGSLSNLITKLLSIPLTSYNWLNKTVVSDIFYTLRRVLPSRGLRFEAKLLGTVKVTGATGKSVSAVVRGSADVVKRGKALLNGETEADKVWEIKYTESLAPQHVLQTAVYAALMQCPPPKSAASPSSSLSSANSSESESTAPPPPEAYLINARTSQALRISGDFNAVVHRLVRLKTGVDTGGLVEHLTNEEFLDEAKLDWENWENEVGVPRWFSQEQRGWKMAVGWKGKKKKGEGEVVGDVEIPGEEVVVTAVEGQKPETVKKKRGRPKKSQTIEKVTEVAAPEEKKEKKKRGRPRKVPTSAQQEKQEREETGLVETVVEGRTKEGRKVPVKVTLPTGTDPDEVLEAET
;
A
#
# COMPACT_ATOMS: atom_id res chain seq x y z
N MET A 1 -12.70 35.86 -36.49
CA MET A 1 -11.79 36.98 -36.79
C MET A 1 -10.39 36.55 -36.43
N ASP A 2 -9.65 36.27 -37.49
CA ASP A 2 -8.20 36.26 -37.76
C ASP A 2 -7.22 35.38 -36.95
N LEU A 3 -6.74 34.37 -37.70
CA LEU A 3 -5.52 33.55 -37.55
C LEU A 3 -4.27 34.28 -38.08
N PRO A 4 -3.06 33.77 -37.78
CA PRO A 4 -2.20 33.24 -38.85
C PRO A 4 -1.51 31.91 -38.44
N ALA A 5 -1.52 30.84 -39.23
CA ALA A 5 -0.77 30.51 -40.47
C ALA A 5 0.49 29.64 -40.21
N SER A 6 0.54 28.54 -40.98
CA SER A 6 1.41 27.34 -40.93
C SER A 6 2.80 27.48 -41.56
N ASN A 7 3.73 26.57 -41.24
CA ASN A 7 4.57 25.91 -42.26
C ASN A 7 5.28 24.63 -41.74
N THR A 8 5.31 23.63 -42.62
CA THR A 8 5.95 22.30 -42.58
C THR A 8 7.45 22.34 -42.92
N PRO A 9 8.18 21.21 -42.76
CA PRO A 9 9.15 20.87 -43.81
C PRO A 9 9.13 19.39 -44.25
N SER A 10 9.56 19.23 -45.51
CA SER A 10 9.49 18.04 -46.36
C SER A 10 10.77 17.18 -46.34
N ILE A 11 10.58 15.93 -46.74
CA ILE A 11 11.58 14.86 -46.98
C ILE A 11 12.31 15.06 -48.32
N VAL A 12 13.63 14.83 -48.39
CA VAL A 12 14.35 14.36 -49.60
C VAL A 12 15.51 13.41 -49.26
N ARG A 13 15.55 12.29 -50.00
CA ARG A 13 16.54 11.19 -50.11
C ARG A 13 17.79 11.61 -50.92
N ILE A 14 19.00 11.15 -50.57
CA ILE A 14 20.11 10.92 -51.54
C ILE A 14 20.91 9.65 -51.21
N THR A 15 21.37 9.01 -52.28
CA THR A 15 21.88 7.65 -52.56
C THR A 15 23.39 7.40 -52.36
N GLY A 16 23.73 6.17 -51.93
CA GLY A 16 24.59 5.18 -52.62
C GLY A 16 26.01 5.47 -53.19
N ARG A 17 26.96 4.62 -52.73
CA ARG A 17 28.06 3.88 -53.43
C ARG A 17 29.50 4.45 -53.57
N SER A 18 30.41 3.72 -52.89
CA SER A 18 31.68 3.07 -53.34
C SER A 18 32.82 3.83 -54.05
N ALA A 19 34.05 3.70 -53.53
CA ALA A 19 35.25 3.27 -54.27
C ALA A 19 36.43 2.97 -53.33
N SER A 20 37.38 2.18 -53.83
CA SER A 20 38.43 1.44 -53.13
C SER A 20 39.85 1.81 -53.63
N VAL A 21 40.88 1.30 -52.93
CA VAL A 21 42.25 0.94 -53.35
C VAL A 21 43.39 1.99 -53.23
N ARG A 22 44.44 1.59 -52.48
CA ARG A 22 45.91 1.56 -52.78
C ARG A 22 46.71 1.86 -51.49
N SER A 23 47.29 0.88 -50.79
CA SER A 23 48.59 0.19 -51.00
C SER A 23 49.82 1.10 -51.10
N ALA A 24 50.77 0.97 -50.16
CA ALA A 24 52.12 0.44 -50.39
C ALA A 24 53.15 0.87 -49.30
N THR A 25 53.87 -0.14 -48.77
CA THR A 25 55.33 -0.19 -48.46
C THR A 25 55.94 0.76 -47.40
N SER A 26 57.01 0.44 -46.64
CA SER A 26 57.85 -0.73 -46.34
C SER A 26 59.07 -0.22 -45.53
N LYS A 27 59.67 -1.09 -44.69
CA LYS A 27 61.07 -1.07 -44.15
C LYS A 27 61.40 -0.08 -43.00
N ASN A 28 62.30 -0.36 -42.06
CA ASN A 28 62.94 -1.55 -41.46
C ASN A 28 63.98 -1.04 -40.42
N LEU A 29 64.39 -1.89 -39.47
CA LEU A 29 65.71 -1.97 -38.75
C LEU A 29 65.94 -1.23 -37.41
N ASP A 30 65.87 -2.03 -36.33
CA ASP A 30 66.78 -2.29 -35.17
C ASP A 30 68.29 -1.85 -35.25
N PRO A 31 69.20 -2.10 -34.26
CA PRO A 31 69.11 -2.56 -32.83
C PRO A 31 70.14 -1.91 -31.83
N LYS A 32 70.12 -2.29 -30.52
CA LYS A 32 71.26 -2.66 -29.60
C LYS A 32 70.83 -2.57 -28.11
N ALA A 33 70.74 -3.63 -27.30
CA ALA A 33 71.74 -4.54 -26.67
C ALA A 33 72.42 -4.03 -25.35
N THR A 34 71.89 -4.40 -24.16
CA THR A 34 72.45 -5.31 -23.09
C THR A 34 73.41 -4.65 -22.04
N PRO A 35 73.86 -5.29 -20.90
CA PRO A 35 73.54 -6.59 -20.25
C PRO A 35 73.51 -6.67 -18.67
N LYS A 36 73.23 -7.90 -18.16
CA LYS A 36 73.73 -8.62 -16.91
C LYS A 36 72.99 -8.38 -15.56
N THR A 37 72.73 -9.36 -14.66
CA THR A 37 73.35 -10.68 -14.37
C THR A 37 72.49 -11.58 -13.43
N ARG A 38 72.54 -12.92 -13.65
CA ARG A 38 72.60 -14.11 -12.73
C ARG A 38 71.56 -14.30 -11.59
N GLY A 39 71.03 -15.51 -11.30
CA GLY A 39 71.49 -16.86 -11.68
C GLY A 39 70.60 -18.08 -11.33
N ARG A 40 71.18 -19.24 -11.69
CA ARG A 40 70.79 -20.67 -11.72
C ARG A 40 70.02 -21.28 -10.52
N LYS A 41 69.15 -22.28 -10.82
CA LYS A 41 69.44 -23.73 -10.67
C LYS A 41 68.41 -24.64 -11.39
N LYS A 42 68.93 -25.71 -12.02
CA LYS A 42 68.25 -26.80 -12.73
C LYS A 42 67.71 -27.86 -11.76
N LYS A 43 66.63 -28.56 -12.14
CA LYS A 43 66.61 -30.03 -12.22
C LYS A 43 65.51 -30.52 -13.19
N SER A 44 65.88 -31.54 -13.94
CA SER A 44 65.17 -32.22 -15.01
C SER A 44 64.32 -33.39 -14.50
N SER A 45 63.19 -33.64 -15.13
CA SER A 45 62.71 -34.99 -15.41
C SER A 45 61.77 -34.98 -16.61
N ILE A 46 62.09 -35.86 -17.55
CA ILE A 46 61.39 -36.21 -18.78
C ILE A 46 60.04 -36.86 -18.44
N LEU A 47 58.98 -36.57 -19.21
CA LEU A 47 57.99 -37.55 -19.70
C LEU A 47 56.94 -36.86 -20.61
N GLU A 48 56.98 -37.27 -21.87
CA GLU A 48 55.89 -37.50 -22.84
C GLU A 48 54.80 -36.44 -23.08
N GLU A 49 54.88 -35.89 -24.31
CA GLU A 49 53.81 -35.22 -25.02
C GLU A 49 52.59 -36.14 -25.20
N SER A 50 51.42 -35.68 -24.78
CA SER A 50 50.17 -36.06 -25.44
C SER A 50 49.29 -34.82 -25.59
N ASN A 51 48.97 -34.54 -26.86
CA ASN A 51 48.11 -33.46 -27.32
C ASN A 51 46.81 -33.37 -26.52
N THR A 52 46.61 -32.26 -25.83
CA THR A 52 45.27 -31.77 -25.50
C THR A 52 45.14 -30.34 -26.01
N SER A 53 44.29 -30.19 -27.01
CA SER A 53 43.89 -28.92 -27.58
C SER A 53 43.30 -28.03 -26.49
N HIS A 54 43.98 -26.91 -26.20
CA HIS A 54 43.40 -25.79 -25.46
C HIS A 54 42.16 -25.28 -26.20
N VAL A 55 40.98 -25.63 -25.70
CA VAL A 55 39.73 -24.92 -26.02
C VAL A 55 39.71 -23.68 -25.13
N SER A 56 39.90 -22.50 -25.73
CA SER A 56 39.70 -21.21 -25.09
C SER A 56 38.21 -21.02 -24.74
N PRO A 57 37.82 -20.70 -23.50
CA PRO A 57 36.45 -20.32 -23.20
C PRO A 57 36.33 -18.81 -23.42
N THR A 58 35.99 -18.42 -24.63
CA THR A 58 35.42 -17.10 -24.90
C THR A 58 34.30 -17.27 -25.91
N THR A 59 33.35 -18.14 -25.57
CA THR A 59 32.07 -18.20 -26.26
C THR A 59 31.32 -16.93 -25.88
N SER A 60 31.29 -15.94 -26.77
CA SER A 60 30.50 -14.72 -26.57
C SER A 60 29.04 -15.13 -26.39
N ILE A 61 28.52 -14.99 -25.16
CA ILE A 61 27.10 -15.19 -24.88
C ILE A 61 26.35 -14.15 -25.70
N ALA A 62 25.65 -14.57 -26.76
CA ALA A 62 24.86 -13.68 -27.58
C ALA A 62 23.68 -13.15 -26.76
N THR A 63 23.72 -11.87 -26.39
CA THR A 63 22.63 -11.18 -25.69
C THR A 63 21.76 -10.44 -26.69
N HIS A 64 20.47 -10.25 -26.38
CA HIS A 64 19.57 -9.43 -27.18
C HIS A 64 20.15 -8.00 -27.35
N PRO A 65 20.10 -7.40 -28.56
CA PRO A 65 20.73 -6.09 -28.84
C PRO A 65 20.20 -4.94 -27.98
N ASP A 66 18.95 -5.00 -27.55
CA ASP A 66 18.32 -3.98 -26.68
C ASP A 66 18.54 -4.22 -25.17
N LEU A 67 19.23 -5.30 -24.79
CA LEU A 67 19.65 -5.53 -23.40
C LEU A 67 21.07 -4.99 -23.19
N PRO A 68 21.35 -4.39 -22.01
CA PRO A 68 22.71 -3.95 -21.71
C PRO A 68 23.64 -5.16 -21.60
N SER A 69 24.92 -4.95 -21.92
CA SER A 69 25.95 -5.96 -21.71
C SER A 69 25.99 -6.41 -20.24
N PRO A 70 26.08 -7.72 -19.97
CA PRO A 70 26.07 -8.22 -18.60
C PRO A 70 27.31 -7.77 -17.84
N SER A 71 27.12 -7.33 -16.59
CA SER A 71 28.21 -7.14 -15.63
C SER A 71 28.91 -8.47 -15.32
N GLU A 72 30.10 -8.43 -14.70
CA GLU A 72 30.83 -9.65 -14.30
C GLU A 72 29.97 -10.58 -13.42
N ALA A 73 29.24 -10.01 -12.46
CA ALA A 73 28.35 -10.77 -11.59
C ALA A 73 27.18 -11.40 -12.38
N GLN A 74 26.56 -10.65 -13.31
CA GLN A 74 25.53 -11.19 -14.19
C GLN A 74 26.08 -12.26 -15.14
N HIS A 75 27.32 -12.12 -15.60
CA HIS A 75 27.97 -13.13 -16.42
C HIS A 75 28.17 -14.44 -15.66
N LYS A 76 28.50 -14.38 -14.37
CA LYS A 76 28.55 -15.56 -13.48
C LYS A 76 27.18 -16.24 -13.37
N VAL A 77 26.10 -15.46 -13.26
CA VAL A 77 24.72 -15.98 -13.26
C VAL A 77 24.41 -16.71 -14.57
N LEU A 78 24.70 -16.08 -15.71
CA LEU A 78 24.47 -16.67 -17.04
C LEU A 78 25.32 -17.92 -17.25
N THR A 79 26.56 -17.92 -16.79
CA THR A 79 27.45 -19.08 -16.88
C THR A 79 26.90 -20.24 -16.06
N ALA A 80 26.49 -19.99 -14.81
CA ALA A 80 25.86 -21.00 -13.97
C ALA A 80 24.58 -21.53 -14.65
N LEU A 81 23.75 -20.64 -15.20
CA LEU A 81 22.52 -21.03 -15.91
C LEU A 81 22.80 -21.94 -17.11
N LEU A 82 23.76 -21.58 -17.96
CA LEU A 82 23.99 -22.25 -19.24
C LEU A 82 24.88 -23.50 -19.14
N THR A 83 25.74 -23.59 -18.13
CA THR A 83 26.76 -24.65 -18.04
C THR A 83 26.50 -25.67 -16.93
N THR A 84 25.60 -25.37 -15.99
CA THR A 84 25.27 -26.27 -14.88
C THR A 84 23.76 -26.43 -14.71
N SER A 85 23.33 -27.40 -13.90
CA SER A 85 21.95 -27.54 -13.41
C SER A 85 21.69 -26.88 -12.05
N SER A 86 22.69 -26.18 -11.48
CA SER A 86 22.66 -25.68 -10.11
C SER A 86 21.54 -24.68 -9.84
N ASN A 87 20.84 -24.78 -8.71
CA ASN A 87 20.00 -23.68 -8.23
C ASN A 87 20.88 -22.45 -7.93
N ILE A 88 20.29 -21.25 -8.00
CA ILE A 88 21.03 -19.98 -7.90
C ILE A 88 20.40 -19.11 -6.82
N VAL A 89 21.21 -18.58 -5.91
CA VAL A 89 20.82 -17.48 -5.01
C VAL A 89 21.60 -16.24 -5.41
N ILE A 90 20.92 -15.11 -5.54
CA ILE A 90 21.53 -13.85 -5.95
C ILE A 90 21.26 -12.81 -4.88
N ASN A 91 22.32 -12.42 -4.16
CA ASN A 91 22.28 -11.34 -3.19
C ASN A 91 22.72 -10.04 -3.88
N ALA A 92 21.76 -9.18 -4.15
CA ALA A 92 21.91 -8.03 -5.02
C ALA A 92 21.72 -6.73 -4.23
N CYS A 93 22.61 -5.75 -4.43
CA CYS A 93 22.44 -4.44 -3.80
C CYS A 93 21.38 -3.57 -4.52
N ALA A 94 21.02 -2.43 -3.95
CA ALA A 94 20.07 -1.50 -4.55
C ALA A 94 20.48 -1.04 -5.96
N GLY A 95 19.60 -1.21 -6.96
CA GLY A 95 19.87 -0.77 -8.33
C GLY A 95 20.89 -1.63 -9.09
N SER A 96 21.20 -2.83 -8.61
CA SER A 96 22.09 -3.81 -9.28
C SER A 96 21.60 -4.34 -10.62
N GLY A 97 20.32 -4.10 -10.96
CA GLY A 97 19.73 -4.60 -12.20
C GLY A 97 19.14 -6.01 -12.05
N LYS A 98 18.50 -6.28 -10.92
CA LYS A 98 17.75 -7.52 -10.64
C LYS A 98 16.85 -7.97 -11.80
N THR A 99 15.88 -7.14 -12.18
CA THR A 99 14.99 -7.39 -13.33
C THR A 99 15.76 -7.57 -14.63
N THR A 100 16.83 -6.80 -14.85
CA THR A 100 17.68 -6.97 -16.03
C THR A 100 18.39 -8.33 -16.03
N THR A 101 18.82 -8.84 -14.87
CA THR A 101 19.38 -10.20 -14.73
C THR A 101 18.36 -11.26 -15.14
N ILE A 102 17.09 -11.11 -14.76
CA ILE A 102 16.00 -12.01 -15.15
C ILE A 102 15.84 -12.03 -16.68
N LEU A 103 15.79 -10.85 -17.30
CA LEU A 103 15.64 -10.72 -18.76
C LEU A 103 16.86 -11.27 -19.52
N LEU A 104 18.07 -11.06 -19.00
CA LEU A 104 19.30 -11.61 -19.56
C LEU A 104 19.29 -13.15 -19.52
N MET A 105 18.85 -13.76 -18.40
CA MET A 105 18.72 -15.21 -18.28
C MET A 105 17.73 -15.77 -19.32
N ALA A 106 16.53 -15.17 -19.40
CA ALA A 106 15.50 -15.60 -20.35
C ALA A 106 15.96 -15.47 -21.82
N SER A 107 16.63 -14.36 -22.14
CA SER A 107 17.20 -14.12 -23.47
C SER A 107 18.33 -15.09 -23.82
N ALA A 108 19.19 -15.45 -22.86
CA ALA A 108 20.34 -16.32 -23.10
C ALA A 108 19.95 -17.80 -23.24
N ALA A 109 18.80 -18.20 -22.68
CA ALA A 109 18.31 -19.59 -22.70
C ALA A 109 16.89 -19.68 -23.31
N PRO A 110 16.70 -19.40 -24.62
CA PRO A 110 15.39 -19.39 -25.27
C PRO A 110 14.68 -20.75 -25.27
N HIS A 111 15.42 -21.84 -25.03
CA HIS A 111 14.91 -23.20 -24.96
C HIS A 111 14.34 -23.57 -23.57
N LEU A 112 14.58 -22.75 -22.54
CA LEU A 112 14.04 -22.94 -21.20
C LEU A 112 12.83 -22.03 -20.98
N ARG A 113 11.81 -22.55 -20.30
CA ARG A 113 10.63 -21.79 -19.88
C ARG A 113 10.81 -21.26 -18.48
N PHE A 114 10.72 -19.94 -18.34
CA PHE A 114 10.87 -19.22 -17.08
C PHE A 114 9.50 -18.89 -16.51
N LEU A 115 9.28 -19.24 -15.24
CA LEU A 115 8.20 -18.67 -14.43
C LEU A 115 8.81 -17.69 -13.43
N VAL A 116 8.47 -16.41 -13.56
CA VAL A 116 8.95 -15.35 -12.67
C VAL A 116 7.84 -14.94 -11.72
N LEU A 117 8.03 -15.24 -10.44
CA LEU A 117 7.18 -14.82 -9.34
C LEU A 117 7.68 -13.50 -8.78
N LEU A 118 6.83 -12.48 -8.86
CA LEU A 118 7.10 -11.15 -8.32
C LEU A 118 6.17 -10.85 -7.14
N TYR A 119 6.62 -10.00 -6.22
CA TYR A 119 5.78 -9.56 -5.09
C TYR A 119 4.80 -8.45 -5.50
N ASN A 120 5.30 -7.42 -6.18
CA ASN A 120 4.53 -6.21 -6.46
C ASN A 120 3.86 -6.24 -7.86
N ARG A 121 2.57 -5.88 -7.93
CA ARG A 121 1.80 -5.80 -9.19
C ARG A 121 2.39 -4.78 -10.18
N ARG A 122 2.89 -3.64 -9.71
CA ARG A 122 3.56 -2.62 -10.53
C ARG A 122 4.82 -3.19 -11.16
N LEU A 123 5.69 -3.82 -10.37
CA LEU A 123 6.92 -4.45 -10.87
C LEU A 123 6.58 -5.53 -11.91
N MET A 124 5.50 -6.28 -11.69
CA MET A 124 4.98 -7.25 -12.65
C MET A 124 4.57 -6.60 -13.98
N VAL A 125 3.77 -5.54 -13.96
CA VAL A 125 3.36 -4.84 -15.19
C VAL A 125 4.56 -4.28 -15.94
N GLU A 126 5.48 -3.59 -15.26
CA GLU A 126 6.70 -3.04 -15.87
C GLU A 126 7.58 -4.14 -16.49
N THR A 127 7.70 -5.28 -15.81
CA THR A 127 8.50 -6.40 -16.33
C THR A 127 7.83 -7.06 -17.54
N ILE A 128 6.49 -7.20 -17.55
CA ILE A 128 5.73 -7.68 -18.71
C ILE A 128 5.96 -6.76 -19.92
N GLU A 129 5.85 -5.45 -19.75
CA GLU A 129 6.10 -4.49 -20.84
C GLU A 129 7.52 -4.61 -21.42
N ARG A 130 8.51 -4.87 -20.57
CA ARG A 130 9.90 -5.10 -21.01
C ARG A 130 10.05 -6.44 -21.74
N VAL A 131 9.41 -7.50 -21.26
CA VAL A 131 9.37 -8.81 -21.91
C VAL A 131 8.76 -8.70 -23.31
N GLU A 132 7.63 -8.02 -23.45
CA GLU A 132 6.94 -7.80 -24.72
C GLU A 132 7.80 -7.01 -25.70
N ARG A 133 8.43 -5.91 -25.23
CA ARG A 133 9.33 -5.09 -26.05
C ARG A 133 10.54 -5.87 -26.58
N LEU A 134 11.06 -6.80 -25.78
CA LEU A 134 12.19 -7.67 -26.14
C LEU A 134 11.76 -8.91 -26.93
N GLY A 135 10.45 -9.11 -27.18
CA GLY A 135 9.94 -10.27 -27.92
C GLY A 135 10.22 -11.61 -27.26
N LEU A 136 10.39 -11.65 -25.93
CA LEU A 136 10.71 -12.89 -25.21
C LEU A 136 9.45 -13.72 -25.00
N SER A 137 9.35 -14.87 -25.68
CA SER A 137 8.19 -15.78 -25.60
C SER A 137 8.34 -16.91 -24.59
N ASN A 138 9.52 -17.10 -24.01
CA ASN A 138 9.86 -18.20 -23.10
C ASN A 138 9.78 -17.82 -21.61
N ILE A 139 9.14 -16.70 -21.28
CA ILE A 139 9.05 -16.17 -19.91
C ILE A 139 7.61 -15.80 -19.57
N THR A 140 7.12 -16.33 -18.45
CA THR A 140 5.83 -15.97 -17.85
C THR A 140 6.10 -15.17 -16.59
N VAL A 141 5.67 -13.91 -16.56
CA VAL A 141 5.82 -13.02 -15.41
C VAL A 141 4.48 -12.86 -14.71
N ILE A 142 4.43 -13.18 -13.42
CA ILE A 142 3.19 -13.11 -12.64
C ILE A 142 3.50 -12.89 -11.16
N ASN A 143 2.61 -12.24 -10.41
CA ASN A 143 2.73 -12.18 -8.95
C ASN A 143 1.95 -13.31 -8.27
N TYR A 144 2.28 -13.59 -7.01
CA TYR A 144 1.67 -14.68 -6.22
C TYR A 144 0.14 -14.63 -6.22
N HIS A 145 -0.44 -13.45 -5.96
CA HIS A 145 -1.89 -13.26 -5.93
C HIS A 145 -2.56 -13.49 -7.28
N SER A 146 -2.03 -12.94 -8.37
CA SER A 146 -2.63 -13.12 -9.70
C SER A 146 -2.56 -14.57 -10.15
N LEU A 147 -1.49 -15.29 -9.81
CA LEU A 147 -1.38 -16.73 -10.07
C LEU A 147 -2.44 -17.50 -9.27
N GLY A 148 -2.56 -17.21 -7.96
CA GLY A 148 -3.59 -17.79 -7.11
C GLY A 148 -5.01 -17.54 -7.64
N VAL A 149 -5.30 -16.32 -8.10
CA VAL A 149 -6.61 -15.94 -8.66
C VAL A 149 -6.91 -16.67 -9.96
N ARG A 150 -5.93 -16.77 -10.86
CA ARG A 150 -6.11 -17.42 -12.17
C ARG A 150 -6.29 -18.93 -12.04
N ASN A 151 -5.66 -19.56 -11.06
CA ASN A 151 -5.54 -21.02 -11.00
C ASN A 151 -6.32 -21.70 -9.88
N TYR A 152 -6.67 -21.00 -8.78
CA TYR A 152 -7.30 -21.62 -7.61
C TYR A 152 -8.60 -20.96 -7.17
N SER A 153 -8.59 -19.66 -6.88
CA SER A 153 -9.76 -18.96 -6.35
C SER A 153 -9.60 -17.45 -6.43
N SER A 154 -10.69 -16.73 -6.70
CA SER A 154 -10.71 -15.26 -6.63
C SER A 154 -10.32 -14.71 -5.24
N GLU A 155 -10.45 -15.50 -4.19
CA GLU A 155 -10.05 -15.12 -2.83
C GLU A 155 -8.52 -14.86 -2.72
N CYS A 156 -7.72 -15.49 -3.59
CA CYS A 156 -6.26 -15.36 -3.64
C CYS A 156 -5.75 -13.95 -3.98
N ALA A 157 -6.65 -13.00 -4.27
CA ALA A 157 -6.32 -11.57 -4.35
C ALA A 157 -5.77 -11.00 -3.03
N THR A 158 -5.84 -11.78 -1.94
CA THR A 158 -5.34 -11.45 -0.60
C THR A 158 -4.52 -12.60 -0.02
N ASP A 159 -3.61 -12.32 0.91
CA ASP A 159 -2.85 -13.33 1.67
C ASP A 159 -3.77 -14.35 2.35
N ILE A 160 -4.93 -13.88 2.84
CA ILE A 160 -5.95 -14.73 3.47
C ILE A 160 -6.44 -15.82 2.51
N GLY A 161 -6.69 -15.47 1.26
CA GLY A 161 -7.14 -16.43 0.25
C GLY A 161 -6.03 -17.40 -0.16
N LEU A 162 -4.79 -16.92 -0.28
CA LEU A 162 -3.63 -17.80 -0.52
C LEU A 162 -3.47 -18.81 0.62
N ARG A 163 -3.49 -18.34 1.89
CA ARG A 163 -3.44 -19.20 3.07
C ARG A 163 -4.56 -20.24 3.04
N ARG A 164 -5.78 -19.83 2.71
CA ARG A 164 -6.93 -20.73 2.64
C ARG A 164 -6.77 -21.81 1.58
N VAL A 165 -6.32 -21.45 0.38
CA VAL A 165 -6.03 -22.41 -0.70
C VAL A 165 -4.96 -23.42 -0.29
N VAL A 166 -3.96 -22.99 0.48
CA VAL A 166 -2.94 -23.89 1.05
C VAL A 166 -3.54 -24.84 2.07
N LEU A 167 -4.28 -24.32 3.07
CA LEU A 167 -4.82 -25.10 4.18
C LEU A 167 -5.91 -26.08 3.75
N ASP A 168 -6.78 -25.66 2.84
CA ASP A 168 -7.85 -26.49 2.30
C ASP A 168 -7.34 -27.48 1.24
N ASP A 169 -6.04 -27.42 0.90
CA ASP A 169 -5.41 -28.05 -0.25
C ASP A 169 -6.29 -27.94 -1.51
N ALA A 170 -6.75 -26.72 -1.79
CA ALA A 170 -7.74 -26.50 -2.83
C ALA A 170 -7.21 -26.96 -4.20
N PRO A 171 -8.02 -27.70 -4.98
CA PRO A 171 -7.61 -28.14 -6.32
C PRO A 171 -7.55 -26.94 -7.28
N LEU A 172 -6.91 -27.14 -8.42
CA LEU A 172 -6.97 -26.19 -9.53
C LEU A 172 -8.42 -25.99 -9.99
N LEU A 173 -8.73 -24.77 -10.44
CA LEU A 173 -9.99 -24.48 -11.10
C LEU A 173 -10.17 -25.37 -12.33
N SER A 174 -11.42 -25.72 -12.64
CA SER A 174 -11.73 -26.56 -13.80
C SER A 174 -11.20 -25.92 -15.09
N GLY A 175 -10.35 -26.64 -15.82
CA GLY A 175 -9.72 -26.16 -17.05
C GLY A 175 -8.51 -25.22 -16.84
N ALA A 176 -8.17 -24.87 -15.60
CA ALA A 176 -6.96 -24.12 -15.33
C ALA A 176 -5.72 -25.01 -15.48
N VAL A 177 -4.70 -24.47 -16.14
CA VAL A 177 -3.41 -25.13 -16.33
C VAL A 177 -2.34 -24.21 -15.77
N LEU A 178 -1.45 -24.76 -14.94
CA LEU A 178 -0.30 -24.02 -14.43
C LEU A 178 0.73 -23.81 -15.55
N PRO A 179 1.44 -22.67 -15.59
CA PRO A 179 2.50 -22.45 -16.56
C PRO A 179 3.55 -23.54 -16.47
N GLU A 180 3.96 -24.08 -17.61
CA GLU A 180 5.09 -25.01 -17.64
C GLU A 180 6.38 -24.26 -17.25
N CYS A 181 7.21 -24.88 -16.43
CA CYS A 181 8.31 -24.21 -15.75
C CYS A 181 9.53 -25.12 -15.74
N ASP A 182 10.62 -24.67 -16.38
CA ASP A 182 11.93 -25.29 -16.27
C ASP A 182 12.79 -24.54 -15.24
N VAL A 183 12.61 -23.21 -15.17
CA VAL A 183 13.29 -22.33 -14.22
C VAL A 183 12.26 -21.47 -13.47
N LEU A 184 12.17 -21.65 -12.16
CA LEU A 184 11.39 -20.81 -11.25
C LEU A 184 12.28 -19.68 -10.72
N VAL A 185 11.92 -18.44 -11.02
CA VAL A 185 12.58 -17.24 -10.51
C VAL A 185 11.70 -16.60 -9.45
N MET A 186 12.23 -16.39 -8.26
CA MET A 186 11.58 -15.68 -7.14
C MET A 186 12.36 -14.39 -6.86
N ASP A 187 11.78 -13.23 -7.17
CA ASP A 187 12.37 -11.92 -6.89
C ASP A 187 11.90 -11.36 -5.54
N GLU A 188 12.61 -10.39 -4.97
CA GLU A 188 12.34 -9.77 -3.66
C GLU A 188 12.21 -10.81 -2.52
N GLN A 189 13.02 -11.86 -2.57
CA GLN A 189 12.97 -12.99 -1.65
C GLN A 189 13.16 -12.62 -0.18
N GLN A 190 13.80 -11.48 0.12
CA GLN A 190 13.93 -10.99 1.49
C GLN A 190 12.60 -10.52 2.12
N ASP A 191 11.60 -10.19 1.30
CA ASP A 191 10.27 -9.78 1.75
C ASP A 191 9.29 -10.97 1.84
N MET A 192 9.80 -12.19 1.67
CA MET A 192 8.99 -13.39 1.71
C MET A 192 8.40 -13.64 3.08
N THR A 193 7.14 -14.09 3.08
CA THR A 193 6.41 -14.46 4.29
C THR A 193 6.18 -15.97 4.34
N PRO A 194 5.91 -16.54 5.53
CA PRO A 194 5.48 -17.93 5.67
C PRO A 194 4.30 -18.31 4.76
N CYS A 195 3.31 -17.42 4.62
CA CYS A 195 2.15 -17.64 3.73
C CYS A 195 2.57 -17.86 2.27
N LEU A 196 3.43 -16.99 1.75
CA LEU A 196 3.91 -17.07 0.37
C LEU A 196 4.82 -18.27 0.15
N LYS A 197 5.60 -18.67 1.16
CA LYS A 197 6.39 -19.92 1.14
C LYS A 197 5.50 -21.12 0.95
N ARG A 198 4.50 -21.29 1.83
CA ARG A 198 3.61 -22.45 1.74
C ARG A 198 2.80 -22.46 0.44
N PHE A 199 2.41 -21.29 -0.06
CA PHE A 199 1.76 -21.21 -1.37
C PHE A 199 2.69 -21.60 -2.52
N THR A 200 3.98 -21.22 -2.46
CA THR A 200 4.99 -21.65 -3.43
C THR A 200 5.17 -23.17 -3.42
N ASP A 201 5.21 -23.79 -2.24
CA ASP A 201 5.32 -25.24 -2.10
C ASP A 201 4.10 -25.96 -2.67
N LYS A 202 2.89 -25.44 -2.40
CA LYS A 202 1.66 -25.94 -3.00
C LYS A 202 1.68 -25.83 -4.52
N LEU A 203 2.03 -24.66 -5.05
CA LEU A 203 2.15 -24.44 -6.50
C LEU A 203 3.09 -25.47 -7.13
N LEU A 204 4.26 -25.64 -6.53
CA LEU A 204 5.28 -26.57 -6.97
C LEU A 204 4.83 -28.03 -6.90
N ARG A 205 3.99 -28.41 -5.93
CA ARG A 205 3.37 -29.73 -5.81
C ARG A 205 2.30 -29.98 -6.87
N ASP A 206 1.50 -28.96 -7.20
CA ASP A 206 0.38 -29.05 -8.13
C ASP A 206 0.82 -28.97 -9.61
N MET A 207 2.04 -28.49 -9.88
CA MET A 207 2.65 -28.56 -11.22
C MET A 207 2.84 -30.01 -11.66
N ASP A 208 2.64 -30.28 -12.96
CA ASP A 208 2.84 -31.61 -13.54
C ASP A 208 4.32 -32.04 -13.45
N ARG A 209 4.61 -32.86 -12.45
CA ARG A 209 5.90 -33.52 -12.20
C ARG A 209 5.92 -34.95 -12.71
N SER A 210 5.48 -35.18 -13.95
CA SER A 210 5.67 -36.49 -14.56
C SER A 210 7.16 -36.91 -14.45
N PRO A 211 7.49 -38.19 -14.18
CA PRO A 211 8.88 -38.66 -14.03
C PRO A 211 9.78 -38.42 -15.25
N LYS A 212 9.18 -38.02 -16.37
CA LYS A 212 9.86 -37.72 -17.64
C LYS A 212 10.35 -36.27 -17.72
N LYS A 213 9.90 -35.38 -16.83
CA LYS A 213 10.30 -33.97 -16.80
C LYS A 213 11.48 -33.77 -15.84
N PRO A 214 12.49 -32.96 -16.22
CA PRO A 214 13.57 -32.62 -15.30
C PRO A 214 13.03 -31.84 -14.10
N PRO A 215 13.68 -31.91 -12.93
CA PRO A 215 13.30 -31.12 -11.77
C PRO A 215 13.44 -29.61 -12.08
N VAL A 216 12.49 -28.83 -11.57
CA VAL A 216 12.48 -27.36 -11.72
C VAL A 216 13.73 -26.78 -11.07
N ARG A 217 14.47 -25.96 -11.81
CA ARG A 217 15.61 -25.20 -11.30
C ARG A 217 15.12 -23.94 -10.61
N VAL A 218 15.67 -23.63 -9.43
CA VAL A 218 15.26 -22.47 -8.63
C VAL A 218 16.29 -21.36 -8.72
N VAL A 219 15.81 -20.13 -8.92
CA VAL A 219 16.60 -18.89 -8.84
C VAL A 219 15.94 -17.96 -7.84
N ALA A 220 16.57 -17.74 -6.69
CA ALA A 220 16.13 -16.77 -5.69
C ALA A 220 16.94 -15.49 -5.80
N LEU A 221 16.26 -14.34 -5.83
CA LEU A 221 16.85 -13.03 -6.03
C LEU A 221 16.36 -12.06 -4.97
N GLY A 222 17.24 -11.24 -4.39
CA GLY A 222 16.82 -10.24 -3.42
C GLY A 222 17.94 -9.38 -2.89
N ASP A 223 17.59 -8.51 -1.94
CA ASP A 223 18.52 -7.61 -1.23
C ASP A 223 18.18 -7.64 0.27
N GLU A 224 18.98 -8.33 1.08
CA GLU A 224 18.78 -8.45 2.54
C GLU A 224 18.61 -7.09 3.22
N ARG A 225 19.25 -6.03 2.70
CA ARG A 225 19.18 -4.67 3.27
C ARG A 225 17.93 -3.90 2.86
N GLN A 226 17.08 -4.47 2.00
CA GLN A 226 15.79 -3.91 1.60
C GLN A 226 14.61 -4.77 2.09
N GLU A 227 14.79 -5.54 3.15
CA GLU A 227 13.66 -6.10 3.89
C GLU A 227 12.90 -4.98 4.58
N MET A 228 11.62 -4.79 4.22
CA MET A 228 10.81 -3.64 4.68
C MET A 228 9.49 -4.03 5.35
N TYR A 229 9.07 -5.30 5.27
CA TYR A 229 7.74 -5.73 5.71
C TYR A 229 7.78 -6.68 6.91
N GLY A 230 8.80 -6.56 7.78
CA GLY A 230 8.98 -7.44 8.95
C GLY A 230 7.75 -7.46 9.87
N PHE A 231 7.03 -6.34 9.97
CA PHE A 231 5.74 -6.23 10.68
C PHE A 231 4.63 -7.14 10.13
N ASN A 232 4.78 -7.65 8.90
CA ASN A 232 3.91 -8.62 8.25
C ASN A 232 4.57 -10.00 8.13
N ASN A 233 5.51 -10.32 9.03
CA ASN A 233 6.27 -11.57 9.04
C ASN A 233 7.11 -11.82 7.79
N SER A 234 7.52 -10.76 7.07
CA SER A 234 8.60 -10.93 6.10
C SER A 234 9.91 -11.21 6.84
N ASP A 235 10.84 -11.93 6.21
CA ASP A 235 12.14 -12.19 6.81
C ASP A 235 13.23 -12.44 5.76
N SER A 236 14.35 -11.72 5.86
CA SER A 236 15.49 -11.86 4.95
C SER A 236 16.14 -13.25 4.97
N ARG A 237 15.89 -14.08 5.98
CA ARG A 237 16.35 -15.48 6.01
C ARG A 237 15.71 -16.33 4.93
N PHE A 238 14.57 -15.95 4.37
CA PHE A 238 14.07 -16.63 3.17
C PHE A 238 14.99 -16.46 1.95
N LEU A 239 15.81 -15.39 1.91
CA LEU A 239 16.87 -15.18 0.92
C LEU A 239 18.21 -15.78 1.39
N THR A 240 18.66 -15.47 2.61
CA THR A 240 19.99 -15.92 3.06
C THR A 240 20.07 -17.41 3.36
N TYR A 241 18.94 -18.05 3.71
CA TYR A 241 18.82 -19.49 3.94
C TYR A 241 18.09 -20.23 2.82
N THR A 242 17.90 -19.63 1.64
CA THR A 242 17.22 -20.30 0.51
C THR A 242 17.77 -21.71 0.26
N ALA A 243 19.10 -21.87 0.24
CA ALA A 243 19.77 -23.14 -0.05
C ALA A 243 19.66 -24.18 1.09
N LYS A 244 19.18 -23.81 2.28
CA LYS A 244 19.04 -24.72 3.41
C LYS A 244 17.94 -25.76 3.13
N PRO A 245 18.14 -27.05 3.51
CA PRO A 245 17.13 -28.10 3.34
C PRO A 245 15.78 -27.78 3.95
N GLU A 246 15.73 -26.95 4.98
CA GLU A 246 14.49 -26.55 5.67
C GLU A 246 13.67 -25.52 4.88
N VAL A 247 14.28 -24.78 3.95
CA VAL A 247 13.65 -23.64 3.27
C VAL A 247 13.29 -23.97 1.83
N PHE A 248 14.28 -24.14 0.95
CA PHE A 248 14.08 -24.58 -0.45
C PHE A 248 15.10 -25.61 -0.92
N GLY A 249 16.11 -25.94 -0.10
CA GLY A 249 17.12 -26.93 -0.44
C GLY A 249 16.59 -28.36 -0.61
N TYR A 250 15.37 -28.65 -0.13
CA TYR A 250 14.71 -29.95 -0.28
C TYR A 250 14.01 -30.14 -1.64
N LEU A 251 13.88 -29.08 -2.45
CA LEU A 251 13.05 -29.14 -3.67
C LEU A 251 13.61 -30.08 -4.74
N ASN A 252 14.94 -30.19 -4.84
CA ASN A 252 15.66 -31.05 -5.77
C ASN A 252 17.10 -31.29 -5.26
N ASP A 253 17.81 -32.23 -5.88
CA ASP A 253 19.21 -32.58 -5.52
C ASP A 253 20.26 -31.70 -6.25
N HIS A 254 19.85 -30.58 -6.87
CA HIS A 254 20.80 -29.70 -7.55
C HIS A 254 21.67 -28.95 -6.53
N SER A 255 22.95 -28.76 -6.85
CA SER A 255 23.84 -27.90 -6.06
C SER A 255 23.36 -26.45 -6.09
N TRP A 256 23.69 -25.68 -5.05
CA TRP A 256 23.39 -24.25 -4.97
C TRP A 256 24.62 -23.42 -5.25
N VAL A 257 24.46 -22.36 -6.04
CA VAL A 257 25.50 -21.34 -6.29
C VAL A 257 24.98 -20.01 -5.78
N GLU A 258 25.73 -19.40 -4.87
CA GLU A 258 25.45 -18.06 -4.36
C GLU A 258 26.28 -17.03 -5.12
N ILE A 259 25.63 -15.98 -5.63
CA ILE A 259 26.27 -14.95 -6.46
C ILE A 259 25.90 -13.56 -5.92
N ASP A 260 26.93 -12.76 -5.65
CA ASP A 260 26.75 -11.39 -5.19
C ASP A 260 26.71 -10.41 -6.37
N GLN A 261 25.78 -9.45 -6.33
CA GLN A 261 25.71 -8.32 -7.26
C GLN A 261 25.89 -6.99 -6.51
N PRO A 262 27.14 -6.60 -6.16
CA PRO A 262 27.41 -5.44 -5.33
C PRO A 262 27.48 -4.11 -6.12
N HIS A 263 27.36 -4.15 -7.45
CA HIS A 263 27.46 -2.98 -8.32
C HIS A 263 26.09 -2.37 -8.64
N SER A 264 25.86 -1.10 -8.30
CA SER A 264 24.63 -0.35 -8.57
C SER A 264 24.69 0.43 -9.88
N ASN A 265 23.70 0.26 -10.74
CA ASN A 265 23.49 1.09 -11.93
C ASN A 265 22.70 2.38 -11.62
N ARG A 266 22.19 2.53 -10.39
CA ARG A 266 21.35 3.65 -9.97
C ARG A 266 22.15 4.78 -9.34
N VAL A 267 23.00 4.44 -8.38
CA VAL A 267 23.60 5.39 -7.43
C VAL A 267 24.99 5.84 -7.92
N THR A 268 25.28 7.14 -7.83
CA THR A 268 26.61 7.72 -8.17
C THR A 268 27.70 7.22 -7.23
N GLN A 269 28.96 7.33 -7.65
CA GLN A 269 30.10 6.94 -6.82
C GLN A 269 30.16 7.74 -5.52
N GLN A 270 29.90 9.05 -5.58
CA GLN A 270 29.91 9.95 -4.42
C GLN A 270 28.88 9.54 -3.36
N ASN A 271 27.65 9.20 -3.78
CA ASN A 271 26.62 8.72 -2.87
C ASN A 271 27.00 7.35 -2.27
N ILE A 272 27.63 6.48 -3.05
CA ILE A 272 28.11 5.17 -2.58
C ILE A 272 29.25 5.31 -1.57
N ASP A 273 30.17 6.26 -1.78
CA ASP A 273 31.25 6.53 -0.84
C ASP A 273 30.71 6.93 0.53
N PHE A 274 29.71 7.82 0.56
CA PHE A 274 29.00 8.15 1.80
C PHE A 274 28.30 6.95 2.42
N ILE A 275 27.52 6.19 1.65
CA ILE A 275 26.79 5.03 2.15
C ILE A 275 27.75 3.99 2.75
N ASN A 276 28.85 3.68 2.07
CA ASN A 276 29.84 2.73 2.56
C ASN A 276 30.63 3.22 3.77
N GLN A 277 30.95 4.51 3.83
CA GLN A 277 31.77 5.07 4.91
C GLN A 277 30.96 5.39 6.16
N GLN A 278 29.69 5.79 6.02
CA GLN A 278 28.88 6.27 7.13
C GLN A 278 27.76 5.30 7.52
N MET A 279 27.23 4.48 6.61
CA MET A 279 26.02 3.67 6.89
C MET A 279 26.29 2.16 6.96
N LEU A 280 27.12 1.63 6.06
CA LEU A 280 27.37 0.19 5.91
C LEU A 280 28.71 -0.21 6.58
N HIS A 281 28.80 -0.07 7.91
CA HIS A 281 29.99 -0.50 8.68
C HIS A 281 30.04 -2.02 8.83
N PRO A 282 30.91 -2.77 8.11
CA PRO A 282 30.93 -4.23 8.20
C PRO A 282 31.48 -4.68 9.56
N PRO A 283 30.96 -5.77 10.16
CA PRO A 283 29.95 -6.68 9.61
C PRO A 283 28.49 -6.22 9.83
N HIS A 284 28.25 -5.27 10.72
CA HIS A 284 26.91 -4.93 11.24
C HIS A 284 26.04 -4.10 10.26
N GLY A 285 26.66 -3.44 9.28
CA GLY A 285 26.01 -2.64 8.24
C GLY A 285 25.76 -3.37 6.93
N GLY A 286 26.11 -4.65 6.83
CA GLY A 286 26.03 -5.40 5.58
C GLY A 286 27.25 -5.17 4.68
N ARG A 287 27.12 -5.60 3.43
CA ARG A 287 28.23 -5.62 2.45
C ARG A 287 28.39 -4.27 1.76
N ARG A 288 29.61 -3.96 1.35
CA ARG A 288 29.92 -2.75 0.58
C ARG A 288 29.23 -2.77 -0.79
N MET A 289 28.83 -1.59 -1.23
CA MET A 289 28.25 -1.33 -2.55
C MET A 289 29.29 -0.64 -3.46
N TYR A 290 29.16 -0.79 -4.78
CA TYR A 290 30.04 -0.14 -5.77
C TYR A 290 29.19 0.50 -6.87
N SER A 291 29.68 1.58 -7.49
CA SER A 291 28.97 2.14 -8.64
C SER A 291 29.30 1.33 -9.89
N ALA A 292 28.27 1.02 -10.69
CA ALA A 292 28.45 0.56 -12.07
C ALA A 292 28.49 1.75 -13.05
N LYS A 293 28.16 2.96 -12.60
CA LYS A 293 28.28 4.17 -13.42
C LYS A 293 29.77 4.52 -13.57
N PRO A 294 30.19 5.03 -14.74
CA PRO A 294 31.51 5.62 -14.88
C PRO A 294 31.71 6.72 -13.85
N TYR A 295 32.90 6.77 -13.25
CA TYR A 295 33.24 7.84 -12.34
C TYR A 295 33.18 9.19 -13.07
N ASN A 296 32.48 10.15 -12.46
CA ASN A 296 32.36 11.50 -12.97
C ASN A 296 32.66 12.48 -11.83
N GLU A 297 33.76 13.23 -11.97
CA GLU A 297 34.20 14.21 -10.98
C GLU A 297 33.18 15.34 -10.77
N THR A 298 32.31 15.59 -11.74
CA THR A 298 31.26 16.61 -11.67
C THR A 298 29.98 16.13 -10.98
N ASP A 299 29.88 14.84 -10.65
CA ASP A 299 28.75 14.37 -9.86
C ASP A 299 28.83 14.93 -8.43
N PRO A 300 27.72 15.44 -7.89
CA PRO A 300 27.70 16.14 -6.62
C PRO A 300 27.98 15.16 -5.48
N LYS A 301 28.68 15.65 -4.46
CA LYS A 301 28.71 14.96 -3.17
C LYS A 301 27.32 15.02 -2.52
N PRO A 302 26.96 14.02 -1.70
CA PRO A 302 25.83 14.15 -0.78
C PRO A 302 25.96 15.42 0.06
N ARG A 303 24.84 15.98 0.49
CA ARG A 303 24.80 17.14 1.40
C ARG A 303 24.30 16.69 2.76
N TYR A 304 25.09 16.90 3.81
CA TYR A 304 24.69 16.70 5.19
C TYR A 304 24.40 18.06 5.82
N VAL A 305 23.12 18.38 6.00
CA VAL A 305 22.66 19.72 6.37
C VAL A 305 22.20 19.72 7.83
N VAL A 306 23.00 20.34 8.70
CA VAL A 306 22.68 20.58 10.10
C VAL A 306 21.91 21.90 10.21
N THR A 307 20.63 21.82 10.53
CA THR A 307 19.73 22.97 10.41
C THR A 307 18.48 22.90 11.27
N ASP A 308 17.70 23.99 11.31
CA ASP A 308 16.31 23.95 11.76
C ASP A 308 15.44 23.27 10.70
N THR A 309 15.02 22.05 10.98
CA THR A 309 14.24 21.23 10.04
C THR A 309 12.86 21.82 9.75
N TRP A 310 12.36 22.79 10.51
CA TRP A 310 11.04 23.38 10.28
C TRP A 310 11.00 24.43 9.17
N ASP A 311 12.10 25.10 8.88
CA ASP A 311 12.10 26.27 7.99
C ASP A 311 13.11 26.15 6.83
N THR A 312 14.35 25.78 7.11
CA THR A 312 15.42 25.73 6.11
C THR A 312 15.25 24.70 4.97
N PRO A 313 14.53 23.57 5.12
CA PRO A 313 14.40 22.61 4.02
C PRO A 313 13.77 23.15 2.73
N LEU A 314 13.07 24.29 2.80
CA LEU A 314 12.55 24.97 1.60
C LEU A 314 13.69 25.42 0.67
N ASP A 315 14.81 25.87 1.23
CA ASP A 315 15.96 26.37 0.47
C ASP A 315 16.63 25.24 -0.32
N GLU A 316 16.68 24.03 0.23
CA GLU A 316 17.21 22.87 -0.49
C GLU A 316 16.29 22.43 -1.64
N VAL A 317 14.97 22.55 -1.47
CA VAL A 317 14.03 22.33 -2.60
C VAL A 317 14.23 23.41 -3.66
N GLY A 318 14.30 24.68 -3.27
CA GLY A 318 14.56 25.81 -4.17
C GLY A 318 15.86 25.63 -4.97
N ARG A 319 16.96 25.29 -4.28
CA ARG A 319 18.26 25.01 -4.90
C ARG A 319 18.18 23.91 -5.96
N LEU A 320 17.46 22.82 -5.70
CA LEU A 320 17.29 21.74 -6.68
C LEU A 320 16.48 22.20 -7.90
N LEU A 321 15.44 23.01 -7.70
CA LEU A 321 14.66 23.57 -8.79
C LEU A 321 15.46 24.59 -9.62
N ASP A 322 16.28 25.42 -8.98
CA ASP A 322 17.18 26.38 -9.64
C ASP A 322 18.26 25.68 -10.49
N MET A 323 18.63 24.45 -10.13
CA MET A 323 19.47 23.58 -10.94
C MET A 323 18.75 22.96 -12.15
N GLY A 324 17.45 23.22 -12.32
CA GLY A 324 16.65 22.76 -13.45
C GLY A 324 15.98 21.39 -13.25
N LEU A 325 15.94 20.85 -12.04
CA LEU A 325 15.19 19.61 -11.78
C LEU A 325 13.68 19.87 -11.89
N ARG A 326 12.94 18.92 -12.45
CA ARG A 326 11.48 18.98 -12.51
C ARG A 326 10.91 18.55 -11.15
N TYR A 327 9.66 18.94 -10.88
CA TYR A 327 8.97 18.55 -9.63
C TYR A 327 8.94 17.03 -9.42
N GLU A 328 8.67 16.28 -10.49
CA GLU A 328 8.65 14.82 -10.44
C GLU A 328 10.03 14.19 -10.27
N ASP A 329 11.12 14.95 -10.36
CA ASP A 329 12.48 14.45 -10.15
C ASP A 329 12.91 14.54 -8.68
N ILE A 330 12.03 15.03 -7.79
CA ILE A 330 12.29 15.26 -6.36
C ILE A 330 11.39 14.37 -5.49
N ILE A 331 12.01 13.63 -4.56
CA ILE A 331 11.32 12.93 -3.47
C ILE A 331 11.79 13.45 -2.11
N ILE A 332 10.85 13.61 -1.19
CA ILE A 332 11.08 14.03 0.19
C ILE A 332 10.66 12.87 1.10
N LEU A 333 11.59 12.40 1.92
CA LEU A 333 11.46 11.20 2.72
C LEU A 333 11.52 11.56 4.20
N ALA A 334 10.63 10.96 4.99
CA ALA A 334 10.65 11.06 6.44
C ALA A 334 10.30 9.72 7.10
N PRO A 335 10.61 9.52 8.39
CA PRO A 335 10.14 8.34 9.12
C PRO A 335 8.60 8.29 9.25
N SER A 336 7.94 9.45 9.27
CA SER A 336 6.49 9.61 9.31
C SER A 336 6.05 10.84 8.51
N VAL A 337 4.93 10.70 7.80
CA VAL A 337 4.26 11.79 7.08
C VAL A 337 2.93 12.17 7.73
N ARG A 338 2.77 11.89 9.04
CA ARG A 338 1.55 12.17 9.79
C ARG A 338 1.80 12.97 11.06
N GLY A 339 0.79 13.76 11.42
CA GLY A 339 0.80 14.60 12.61
C GLY A 339 1.58 15.89 12.39
N ARG A 340 1.97 16.53 13.49
CA ARG A 340 2.75 17.77 13.43
C ARG A 340 4.23 17.42 13.30
N CYS A 341 4.72 17.33 12.06
CA CYS A 341 6.12 17.08 11.75
C CYS A 341 6.67 18.08 10.71
N PRO A 342 8.01 18.26 10.64
CA PRO A 342 8.62 19.27 9.77
C PRO A 342 8.30 19.09 8.28
N ILE A 343 8.23 17.84 7.80
CA ILE A 343 7.85 17.54 6.41
C ILE A 343 6.45 18.07 6.05
N ILE A 344 5.48 18.03 6.96
CA ILE A 344 4.12 18.56 6.70
C ILE A 344 4.16 20.09 6.56
N ARG A 345 4.98 20.78 7.36
CA ARG A 345 5.18 22.23 7.22
C ARG A 345 5.79 22.54 5.85
N LEU A 346 6.86 21.84 5.46
CA LEU A 346 7.47 22.01 4.14
C LEU A 346 6.46 21.80 3.01
N MET A 347 5.71 20.70 3.04
CA MET A 347 4.74 20.38 1.97
C MET A 347 3.59 21.40 1.90
N ASN A 348 3.13 21.90 3.05
CA ASN A 348 2.16 22.99 3.08
C ASN A 348 2.74 24.27 2.48
N THR A 349 3.96 24.64 2.84
CA THR A 349 4.66 25.82 2.30
C THR A 349 4.83 25.71 0.78
N LEU A 350 5.25 24.55 0.27
CA LEU A 350 5.37 24.31 -1.17
C LEU A 350 4.02 24.46 -1.89
N ALA A 351 2.94 23.94 -1.31
CA ALA A 351 1.59 24.09 -1.88
C ALA A 351 1.10 25.55 -1.88
N LEU A 352 1.43 26.35 -0.84
CA LEU A 352 1.13 27.79 -0.81
C LEU A 352 1.87 28.54 -1.91
N LEU A 353 3.12 28.15 -2.18
CA LEU A 353 3.94 28.66 -3.28
C LEU A 353 3.52 28.13 -4.66
N LYS A 354 2.42 27.37 -4.75
CA LYS A 354 1.87 26.79 -5.99
C LYS A 354 2.76 25.77 -6.68
N TYR A 355 3.65 25.13 -5.92
CA TYR A 355 4.32 23.93 -6.41
C TYR A 355 3.37 22.73 -6.38
N PRO A 356 3.35 21.91 -7.45
CA PRO A 356 2.55 20.70 -7.48
C PRO A 356 3.18 19.65 -6.56
N VAL A 357 2.46 19.29 -5.50
CA VAL A 357 2.93 18.41 -4.44
C VAL A 357 1.97 17.27 -4.17
N HIS A 358 2.50 16.12 -3.78
CA HIS A 358 1.71 14.99 -3.28
C HIS A 358 2.32 14.45 -1.99
N VAL A 359 1.48 14.27 -0.97
CA VAL A 359 1.83 13.59 0.27
C VAL A 359 1.06 12.27 0.29
N ALA A 360 1.75 11.16 0.54
CA ALA A 360 1.10 9.86 0.60
C ALA A 360 0.01 9.83 1.70
N ASP A 361 -1.19 9.35 1.34
CA ASP A 361 -2.39 9.36 2.21
C ASP A 361 -2.27 8.46 3.47
N SER A 362 -1.31 7.54 3.45
CA SER A 362 -1.01 6.69 4.60
C SER A 362 0.47 6.39 4.71
N ASP A 363 0.91 5.78 5.81
CA ASP A 363 2.31 5.36 5.99
C ASP A 363 2.60 3.97 5.40
N ILE A 364 1.57 3.26 4.92
CA ILE A 364 1.61 1.81 4.63
C ILE A 364 1.21 1.50 3.19
N SER A 365 0.21 2.20 2.66
CA SER A 365 -0.25 2.01 1.29
C SER A 365 0.87 2.39 0.32
N GLU A 366 1.02 1.63 -0.75
CA GLU A 366 1.88 2.02 -1.86
C GLU A 366 1.46 3.39 -2.40
N VAL A 367 2.44 4.16 -2.86
CA VAL A 367 2.18 5.45 -3.48
C VAL A 367 1.57 5.24 -4.86
N ASN A 368 0.41 5.84 -5.10
CA ASN A 368 -0.24 5.76 -6.41
C ASN A 368 0.60 6.52 -7.47
N PRO A 369 1.10 5.85 -8.53
CA PRO A 369 1.96 6.47 -9.53
C PRO A 369 1.21 7.51 -10.38
N GLU A 370 -0.10 7.39 -10.56
CA GLU A 370 -0.90 8.36 -11.32
C GLU A 370 -1.07 9.66 -10.55
N VAL A 371 -1.26 9.58 -9.23
CA VAL A 371 -1.43 10.75 -8.36
C VAL A 371 -0.11 11.48 -8.13
N SER A 372 1.01 10.75 -8.04
CA SER A 372 2.34 11.31 -7.82
C SER A 372 3.04 11.83 -9.09
N ARG A 373 2.46 11.61 -10.28
CA ARG A 373 3.04 12.04 -11.56
C ARG A 373 3.08 13.56 -11.68
N GLY A 374 4.23 14.12 -12.10
CA GLY A 374 4.40 15.56 -12.26
C GLY A 374 4.50 16.37 -10.96
N LYS A 375 4.54 15.71 -9.79
CA LYS A 375 4.51 16.35 -8.47
C LYS A 375 5.78 16.04 -7.66
N ILE A 376 6.15 16.94 -6.76
CA ILE A 376 7.11 16.65 -5.69
C ILE A 376 6.43 15.66 -4.73
N LEU A 377 7.05 14.50 -4.51
CA LEU A 377 6.48 13.43 -3.69
C LEU A 377 7.04 13.47 -2.27
N ALA A 378 6.15 13.49 -1.27
CA ALA A 378 6.50 13.19 0.12
C ALA A 378 5.91 11.85 0.57
N CYS A 379 6.76 10.94 1.07
CA CYS A 379 6.34 9.65 1.62
C CYS A 379 7.30 9.14 2.70
N THR A 380 6.95 8.03 3.35
CA THR A 380 7.83 7.43 4.36
C THR A 380 8.98 6.63 3.74
N TYR A 381 10.01 6.33 4.54
CA TYR A 381 11.12 5.44 4.13
C TYR A 381 10.62 4.09 3.59
N HIS A 382 9.58 3.53 4.21
CA HIS A 382 8.99 2.24 3.83
C HIS A 382 8.28 2.33 2.47
N GLN A 383 7.51 3.39 2.26
CA GLN A 383 6.77 3.61 1.02
C GLN A 383 7.65 3.97 -0.18
N ALA A 384 8.86 4.44 0.07
CA ALA A 384 9.81 4.77 -0.97
C ALA A 384 10.40 3.53 -1.66
N LYS A 385 10.21 2.32 -1.11
CA LYS A 385 10.67 1.08 -1.74
C LYS A 385 10.13 0.97 -3.17
N GLY A 386 11.02 0.71 -4.12
CA GLY A 386 10.70 0.66 -5.56
C GLY A 386 10.49 2.01 -6.25
N ILE A 387 10.55 3.14 -5.53
CA ILE A 387 10.49 4.49 -6.10
C ILE A 387 11.91 5.05 -6.18
N GLU A 388 12.29 5.67 -7.29
CA GLU A 388 13.60 6.30 -7.47
C GLU A 388 13.41 7.66 -8.15
N ARG A 389 14.17 8.68 -7.72
CA ARG A 389 14.11 10.05 -8.25
C ARG A 389 15.53 10.62 -8.40
N GLU A 390 15.70 11.68 -9.20
CA GLU A 390 17.02 12.31 -9.37
C GLU A 390 17.56 12.89 -8.06
N ALA A 391 16.68 13.50 -7.26
CA ALA A 391 16.99 14.02 -5.94
C ALA A 391 16.14 13.39 -4.83
N ALA A 392 16.77 13.06 -3.70
CA ALA A 392 16.09 12.68 -2.47
C ALA A 392 16.53 13.58 -1.29
N ILE A 393 15.55 14.14 -0.57
CA ILE A 393 15.74 14.89 0.67
C ILE A 393 15.23 14.04 1.83
N ILE A 394 16.07 13.77 2.82
CA ILE A 394 15.79 12.82 3.91
C ILE A 394 15.73 13.57 5.25
N PHE A 395 14.55 13.62 5.85
CA PHE A 395 14.29 14.16 7.18
C PHE A 395 14.58 13.15 8.28
N GLY A 396 15.03 13.60 9.45
CA GLY A 396 15.24 12.72 10.61
C GLY A 396 16.45 11.81 10.43
N PHE A 397 17.52 12.34 9.83
CA PHE A 397 18.82 11.68 9.75
C PHE A 397 19.69 12.03 10.98
N ASP A 398 19.07 11.90 12.15
CA ASP A 398 19.61 12.24 13.47
C ASP A 398 19.01 11.29 14.54
N ILE A 399 19.45 11.39 15.79
CA ILE A 399 19.07 10.47 16.87
C ILE A 399 17.54 10.38 17.10
N SER A 400 16.75 11.39 16.68
CA SER A 400 15.29 11.36 16.81
C SER A 400 14.65 10.17 16.09
N TYR A 401 15.30 9.64 15.04
CA TYR A 401 14.86 8.42 14.37
C TYR A 401 14.76 7.24 15.34
N HIS A 402 15.80 7.01 16.14
CA HIS A 402 15.84 5.92 17.10
C HIS A 402 14.95 6.19 18.32
N VAL A 403 14.78 7.44 18.73
CA VAL A 403 13.92 7.78 19.86
C VAL A 403 12.44 7.55 19.55
N TYR A 404 11.97 7.91 18.35
CA TYR A 404 10.53 7.93 18.06
C TYR A 404 10.05 6.81 17.14
N TYR A 405 10.91 6.26 16.28
CA TYR A 405 10.49 5.38 15.20
C TYR A 405 11.10 3.99 15.27
N HIS A 406 12.37 3.87 15.67
CA HIS A 406 13.02 2.58 15.85
C HIS A 406 12.87 2.06 17.29
N ARG A 407 11.96 1.12 17.53
CA ARG A 407 11.66 0.61 18.89
C ARG A 407 12.69 -0.38 19.46
N THR A 408 13.89 -0.46 18.90
CA THR A 408 14.95 -1.35 19.38
C THR A 408 15.76 -0.64 20.46
N HIS A 409 15.92 -1.30 21.61
CA HIS A 409 16.61 -0.76 22.79
C HIS A 409 18.15 -0.75 22.68
N ALA A 410 18.73 -1.21 21.56
CA ALA A 410 20.18 -1.27 21.37
C ALA A 410 20.67 -0.06 20.53
N PRO A 411 21.74 0.64 20.94
CA PRO A 411 22.38 1.65 20.09
C PRO A 411 22.88 0.98 18.81
N MET A 412 22.34 1.42 17.68
CA MET A 412 22.68 0.83 16.39
C MET A 412 24.01 1.38 15.88
N ILE A 413 25.02 0.51 15.82
CA ILE A 413 26.36 0.80 15.25
C ILE A 413 26.30 0.88 13.71
N ALA A 414 25.14 0.60 13.09
CA ALA A 414 24.93 0.69 11.65
C ALA A 414 23.52 1.19 11.29
N ALA A 415 23.34 1.63 10.05
CA ALA A 415 22.04 2.07 9.56
C ALA A 415 21.02 0.92 9.55
N SER A 416 19.76 1.23 9.84
CA SER A 416 18.63 0.30 9.63
C SER A 416 18.32 0.11 8.14
N ASN A 417 17.57 -0.96 7.80
CA ASN A 417 17.11 -1.21 6.42
C ASN A 417 16.30 -0.04 5.86
N ALA A 418 15.42 0.57 6.67
CA ALA A 418 14.64 1.73 6.25
C ALA A 418 15.51 2.95 5.91
N GLN A 419 16.57 3.21 6.70
CA GLN A 419 17.53 4.27 6.41
C GLN A 419 18.33 3.96 5.14
N TYR A 420 18.76 2.71 4.94
CA TYR A 420 19.43 2.26 3.72
C TYR A 420 18.55 2.42 2.48
N VAL A 421 17.28 2.02 2.57
CA VAL A 421 16.29 2.23 1.52
C VAL A 421 16.18 3.71 1.21
N ALA A 422 15.99 4.58 2.20
CA ALA A 422 15.87 6.02 1.99
C ALA A 422 17.10 6.62 1.28
N ALA A 423 18.32 6.32 1.74
CA ALA A 423 19.56 6.83 1.16
C ALA A 423 19.80 6.34 -0.29
N THR A 424 19.26 5.16 -0.66
CA THR A 424 19.41 4.58 -2.00
C THR A 424 18.32 4.99 -2.99
N ARG A 425 17.44 5.93 -2.64
CA ARG A 425 16.39 6.45 -3.54
C ARG A 425 16.87 7.56 -4.48
N ALA A 426 17.93 8.28 -4.09
CA ALA A 426 18.54 9.31 -4.91
C ALA A 426 19.40 8.70 -6.02
N LYS A 427 19.15 9.08 -7.27
CA LYS A 427 20.02 8.73 -8.39
C LYS A 427 21.28 9.60 -8.42
N LYS A 428 21.16 10.88 -8.06
CA LYS A 428 22.26 11.85 -8.11
C LYS A 428 22.33 12.72 -6.86
N HIS A 429 21.29 13.50 -6.56
CA HIS A 429 21.32 14.46 -5.45
C HIS A 429 20.79 13.85 -4.15
N LEU A 430 21.67 13.59 -3.19
CA LEU A 430 21.30 13.10 -1.85
C LEU A 430 21.45 14.24 -0.83
N VAL A 431 20.35 14.59 -0.14
CA VAL A 431 20.34 15.60 0.93
C VAL A 431 19.85 14.95 2.22
N LEU A 432 20.65 15.05 3.28
CA LEU A 432 20.39 14.47 4.59
C LEU A 432 20.19 15.62 5.59
N LEU A 433 19.01 15.70 6.18
CA LEU A 433 18.67 16.75 7.13
C LEU A 433 18.86 16.23 8.56
N HIS A 434 19.76 16.91 9.29
CA HIS A 434 20.02 16.72 10.71
C HIS A 434 19.48 17.92 11.46
N ASP A 435 18.52 17.68 12.36
CA ASP A 435 18.04 18.73 13.24
C ASP A 435 19.15 19.22 14.19
N GLN A 436 19.48 20.51 14.12
CA GLN A 436 20.53 21.15 14.92
C GLN A 436 20.34 20.98 16.44
N SER A 437 19.12 20.73 16.91
CA SER A 437 18.81 20.49 18.33
C SER A 437 19.05 19.04 18.78
N ARG A 438 19.45 18.15 17.87
CA ARG A 438 19.58 16.72 18.09
C ARG A 438 21.02 16.25 17.91
N HIS A 439 21.37 15.13 18.53
CA HIS A 439 22.65 14.47 18.27
C HIS A 439 22.65 13.75 16.92
N PRO A 440 23.81 13.61 16.26
CA PRO A 440 23.95 12.79 15.07
C PRO A 440 23.61 11.32 15.38
N LEU A 441 23.32 10.56 14.32
CA LEU A 441 23.12 9.12 14.44
C LEU A 441 24.42 8.42 14.92
N PRO A 442 24.34 7.38 15.77
CA PRO A 442 25.54 6.78 16.38
C PRO A 442 26.55 6.20 15.38
N PHE A 443 26.07 5.80 14.20
CA PHE A 443 26.90 5.26 13.12
C PHE A 443 27.53 6.34 12.22
N VAL A 444 27.11 7.61 12.35
CA VAL A 444 27.68 8.72 11.58
C VAL A 444 28.90 9.24 12.31
N ASN A 445 30.07 9.13 11.68
CA ASN A 445 31.31 9.64 12.25
C ASN A 445 31.57 11.06 11.73
N MET A 446 31.28 12.06 12.58
CA MET A 446 31.42 13.49 12.26
C MET A 446 32.84 13.92 11.85
N GLU A 447 33.89 13.21 12.30
CA GLU A 447 35.28 13.51 11.92
C GLU A 447 35.57 13.09 10.47
N THR A 448 35.05 11.93 10.07
CA THR A 448 35.23 11.38 8.72
C THR A 448 34.17 11.86 7.72
N LEU A 449 33.07 12.42 8.20
CA LEU A 449 31.93 12.85 7.41
C LEU A 449 32.31 13.76 6.22
N PRO A 450 33.17 14.80 6.39
CA PRO A 450 33.59 15.68 5.29
C PRO A 450 34.34 14.98 4.15
N ASN A 451 34.87 13.77 4.39
CA ASN A 451 35.54 12.99 3.35
C ASN A 451 34.56 12.45 2.30
N SER A 452 33.28 12.33 2.67
CA SER A 452 32.27 11.64 1.86
C SER A 452 31.05 12.48 1.49
N CYS A 453 30.87 13.66 2.10
CA CYS A 453 29.78 14.57 1.80
C CYS A 453 30.17 16.04 2.06
N ASP A 454 29.36 16.96 1.54
CA ASP A 454 29.43 18.38 1.87
C ASP A 454 28.62 18.62 3.15
N VAL A 455 29.30 19.03 4.23
CA VAL A 455 28.66 19.37 5.50
C VAL A 455 28.28 20.85 5.47
N ILE A 456 26.98 21.13 5.58
CA ILE A 456 26.43 22.49 5.67
C ILE A 456 25.85 22.67 7.06
N VAL A 457 26.29 23.71 7.76
CA VAL A 457 25.73 24.12 9.05
C VAL A 457 25.11 25.49 8.84
N THR A 458 23.80 25.61 9.06
CA THR A 458 23.14 26.91 9.03
C THR A 458 23.21 27.57 10.39
N ASP A 459 23.60 28.84 10.45
CA ASP A 459 23.60 29.60 11.70
C ASP A 459 22.19 29.67 12.30
N PRO A 460 22.02 29.43 13.61
CA PRO A 460 20.73 29.57 14.24
C PRO A 460 20.26 31.03 14.13
N PRO A 461 19.01 31.30 13.70
CA PRO A 461 18.52 32.66 13.49
C PRO A 461 18.45 33.53 14.77
N ASN A 462 18.83 33.00 15.94
CA ASN A 462 18.90 33.74 17.22
C ASN A 462 20.13 33.33 18.05
N ALA A 463 21.31 33.85 17.72
CA ALA A 463 22.52 33.72 18.55
C ALA A 463 22.49 34.54 19.87
N THR A 464 21.32 34.95 20.36
CA THR A 464 21.13 35.69 21.63
C THR A 464 20.30 34.95 22.67
N ALA A 465 19.73 33.78 22.35
CA ALA A 465 19.26 32.86 23.38
C ALA A 465 20.41 31.91 23.69
N ALA A 466 21.08 32.11 24.83
CA ALA A 466 22.10 31.20 25.34
C ALA A 466 21.57 29.76 25.27
N ILE A 467 22.09 28.99 24.31
CA ILE A 467 21.89 27.55 24.24
C ILE A 467 22.58 27.03 25.50
N SER A 468 21.79 26.65 26.50
CA SER A 468 22.28 25.76 27.54
C SER A 468 22.88 24.56 26.79
N PRO A 469 24.12 24.14 27.11
CA PRO A 469 24.68 22.96 26.46
C PRO A 469 23.64 21.84 26.56
N PRO A 470 23.41 21.07 25.47
CA PRO A 470 22.50 19.94 25.54
C PRO A 470 22.92 19.12 26.75
N VAL A 471 21.97 18.89 27.68
CA VAL A 471 22.23 18.07 28.86
C VAL A 471 22.92 16.80 28.35
N GLU A 472 24.14 16.53 28.83
CA GLU A 472 24.87 15.30 28.55
C GLU A 472 24.07 14.13 29.09
N LYS A 473 23.04 13.72 28.34
CA LYS A 473 22.31 12.50 28.59
C LYS A 473 22.80 11.47 27.60
N SER A 474 23.21 10.32 28.10
CA SER A 474 23.65 9.25 27.21
C SER A 474 22.47 8.82 26.31
N PRO A 475 22.73 8.26 25.11
CA PRO A 475 21.67 7.68 24.28
C PRO A 475 20.79 6.68 25.04
N GLU A 476 21.36 5.95 26.00
CA GLU A 476 20.63 5.03 26.88
C GLU A 476 19.63 5.78 27.80
N GLU A 477 20.02 6.92 28.37
CA GLU A 477 19.16 7.73 29.25
C GLU A 477 17.99 8.39 28.50
N ILE A 478 18.21 8.83 27.26
CA ILE A 478 17.15 9.41 26.41
C ILE A 478 16.10 8.35 26.04
N VAL A 479 16.52 7.12 25.74
CA VAL A 479 15.63 5.99 25.46
C VAL A 479 14.87 5.55 26.72
N GLN A 480 15.52 5.63 27.90
CA GLN A 480 14.87 5.36 29.18
C GLN A 480 13.82 6.41 29.56
N GLU A 481 14.06 7.70 29.33
CA GLU A 481 13.09 8.78 29.60
C GLU A 481 11.89 8.78 28.64
N ALA A 482 12.06 8.33 27.39
CA ALA A 482 10.95 8.17 26.45
C ALA A 482 9.93 7.09 26.86
N SER A 483 10.29 6.25 27.84
CA SER A 483 9.44 5.21 28.41
C SER A 483 8.49 5.81 29.46
N LEU A 484 7.49 6.58 29.03
CA LEU A 484 6.39 7.00 29.91
C LEU A 484 5.73 5.76 30.55
N PRO A 485 5.38 5.79 31.86
CA PRO A 485 4.70 4.66 32.52
C PRO A 485 3.29 4.38 31.98
N VAL A 486 2.75 5.29 31.16
CA VAL A 486 1.45 5.17 30.50
C VAL A 486 1.60 5.38 28.99
N ALA A 487 1.36 4.34 28.20
CA ALA A 487 1.41 4.42 26.74
C ALA A 487 0.12 5.07 26.19
N HIS A 488 0.21 5.89 25.16
CA HIS A 488 -0.95 6.51 24.51
C HIS A 488 -1.12 5.99 23.09
N PHE A 489 -2.30 5.46 22.77
CA PHE A 489 -2.61 4.95 21.44
C PHE A 489 -3.88 5.58 20.89
N SER A 490 -3.86 5.94 19.60
CA SER A 490 -5.11 6.08 18.86
C SER A 490 -5.64 4.69 18.49
N VAL A 491 -6.95 4.52 18.36
CA VAL A 491 -7.54 3.25 17.88
C VAL A 491 -6.95 2.85 16.53
N THR A 492 -6.80 3.80 15.60
CA THR A 492 -6.19 3.53 14.29
C THR A 492 -4.72 3.10 14.38
N SER A 493 -3.95 3.64 15.33
CA SER A 493 -2.55 3.23 15.55
C SER A 493 -2.46 1.83 16.16
N LEU A 494 -3.45 1.45 16.97
CA LEU A 494 -3.50 0.15 17.64
C LEU A 494 -3.83 -1.00 16.67
N THR A 495 -4.60 -0.72 15.61
CA THR A 495 -5.04 -1.72 14.62
C THR A 495 -4.23 -1.76 13.32
N ARG A 496 -3.19 -0.92 13.20
CA ARG A 496 -2.28 -0.86 12.03
C ARG A 496 -1.00 -1.67 12.26
N ASN A 497 -0.36 -2.09 11.17
CA ASN A 497 0.90 -2.86 11.16
C ASN A 497 0.82 -4.04 12.13
N LEU A 498 -0.19 -4.90 11.91
CA LEU A 498 -0.43 -6.10 12.70
C LEU A 498 -0.06 -7.32 11.87
N PRO A 499 0.69 -8.28 12.43
CA PRO A 499 0.94 -9.56 11.79
C PRO A 499 -0.35 -10.33 11.52
N SER A 500 -0.37 -11.13 10.45
CA SER A 500 -1.50 -12.00 10.10
C SER A 500 -1.90 -12.96 11.24
N THR A 501 -0.92 -13.45 12.00
CA THR A 501 -1.09 -14.30 13.19
C THR A 501 -1.86 -13.57 14.30
N VAL A 502 -1.48 -12.32 14.58
CA VAL A 502 -2.16 -11.49 15.59
C VAL A 502 -3.57 -11.13 15.15
N ILE A 503 -3.76 -10.77 13.88
CA ILE A 503 -5.09 -10.51 13.32
C ILE A 503 -5.97 -11.74 13.50
N THR A 504 -5.48 -12.92 13.11
CA THR A 504 -6.21 -14.20 13.26
C THR A 504 -6.54 -14.48 14.72
N ALA A 505 -5.58 -14.35 15.64
CA ALA A 505 -5.80 -14.55 17.07
C ALA A 505 -6.82 -13.58 17.66
N CYS A 506 -6.83 -12.31 17.24
CA CYS A 506 -7.84 -11.35 17.65
C CYS A 506 -9.23 -11.71 17.11
N LEU A 507 -9.33 -12.09 15.84
CA LEU A 507 -10.61 -12.44 15.22
C LEU A 507 -11.25 -13.69 15.83
N ARG A 508 -10.47 -14.62 16.39
CA ARG A 508 -10.99 -15.79 17.13
C ARG A 508 -11.81 -15.44 18.37
N HIS A 509 -11.66 -14.23 18.89
CA HIS A 509 -12.48 -13.71 19.98
C HIS A 509 -13.79 -13.09 19.49
N LEU A 510 -14.02 -13.04 18.18
CA LEU A 510 -15.13 -12.34 17.56
C LEU A 510 -15.96 -13.27 16.68
N ASP A 511 -17.27 -13.07 16.71
CA ASP A 511 -18.23 -13.68 15.80
C ASP A 511 -18.68 -12.64 14.77
N LEU A 512 -18.59 -12.98 13.49
CA LEU A 512 -18.98 -12.11 12.38
C LEU A 512 -20.29 -12.61 11.78
N HIS A 513 -21.33 -11.79 11.85
CA HIS A 513 -22.64 -12.08 11.28
C HIS A 513 -22.95 -11.12 10.15
N TRP A 514 -23.35 -11.67 9.01
CA TRP A 514 -23.73 -10.89 7.85
C TRP A 514 -25.16 -10.36 8.00
N ILE A 515 -25.37 -9.07 7.74
CA ILE A 515 -26.68 -8.42 7.91
C ILE A 515 -27.37 -8.18 6.57
N SER A 516 -26.60 -7.84 5.54
CA SER A 516 -27.17 -7.52 4.23
C SER A 516 -26.21 -7.83 3.09
N ASP A 517 -26.81 -8.33 2.00
CA ASP A 517 -26.11 -8.53 0.74
C ASP A 517 -25.59 -7.21 0.17
N PRO A 518 -24.39 -7.21 -0.46
CA PRO A 518 -23.86 -6.05 -1.13
C PRO A 518 -24.73 -5.69 -2.33
N HIS A 519 -24.91 -4.39 -2.51
CA HIS A 519 -25.56 -3.81 -3.66
C HIS A 519 -24.56 -2.89 -4.34
N PHE A 520 -24.30 -3.16 -5.63
CA PHE A 520 -23.37 -2.36 -6.43
C PHE A 520 -24.06 -1.08 -6.90
N ALA A 521 -23.74 0.01 -6.21
CA ALA A 521 -24.00 1.35 -6.69
C ALA A 521 -22.97 1.75 -7.77
N PRO A 522 -23.26 2.77 -8.60
CA PRO A 522 -22.27 3.38 -9.46
C PRO A 522 -21.05 3.82 -8.65
N VAL A 523 -19.86 3.41 -9.08
CA VAL A 523 -18.60 3.76 -8.40
C VAL A 523 -18.28 5.23 -8.71
N PRO A 524 -18.22 6.14 -7.71
CA PRO A 524 -17.74 7.49 -7.94
C PRO A 524 -16.24 7.46 -8.27
N PRO A 525 -15.71 8.52 -8.90
CA PRO A 525 -14.30 8.56 -9.25
C PRO A 525 -13.42 8.51 -7.99
N GLY A 526 -12.32 7.77 -8.05
CA GLY A 526 -11.29 7.74 -6.99
C GLY A 526 -10.33 8.93 -7.03
N SER A 527 -10.34 9.69 -8.13
CA SER A 527 -9.47 10.82 -8.38
C SER A 527 -10.15 11.94 -9.18
N VAL A 528 -9.63 13.16 -9.08
CA VAL A 528 -10.07 14.34 -9.85
C VAL A 528 -8.88 15.08 -10.45
N LYS A 529 -9.15 16.03 -11.35
CA LYS A 529 -8.13 16.96 -11.84
C LYS A 529 -7.91 18.10 -10.85
N ASP A 530 -6.66 18.36 -10.53
CA ASP A 530 -6.23 19.49 -9.70
C ASP A 530 -6.06 20.78 -10.54
N ALA A 531 -5.68 21.87 -9.88
CA ALA A 531 -5.45 23.17 -10.50
C ALA A 531 -4.33 23.19 -11.56
N HIS A 532 -3.45 22.18 -11.58
CA HIS A 532 -2.39 21.99 -12.55
C HIS A 532 -2.77 20.99 -13.65
N ASN A 533 -4.04 20.55 -13.71
CA ASN A 533 -4.53 19.47 -14.58
C ASN A 533 -3.86 18.09 -14.33
N LEU A 534 -3.23 17.95 -13.16
CA LEU A 534 -2.69 16.68 -12.66
C LEU A 534 -3.78 15.93 -11.87
N THR A 535 -3.50 14.69 -11.50
CA THR A 535 -4.46 13.82 -10.80
C THR A 535 -4.34 13.98 -9.29
N GLU A 536 -5.46 14.09 -8.58
CA GLU A 536 -5.54 14.16 -7.11
C GLU A 536 -6.46 13.07 -6.57
N GLY A 537 -6.05 12.36 -5.51
CA GLY A 537 -6.85 11.31 -4.88
C GLY A 537 -7.92 11.87 -3.95
N ILE A 538 -9.18 11.42 -4.11
CA ILE A 538 -10.34 11.96 -3.37
C ILE A 538 -11.08 10.92 -2.50
N SER A 539 -10.60 9.67 -2.47
CA SER A 539 -11.22 8.58 -1.71
C SER A 539 -11.30 8.88 -0.21
N GLU A 540 -10.26 9.50 0.37
CA GLU A 540 -10.22 9.88 1.80
C GLU A 540 -11.27 10.96 2.14
N ILE A 541 -11.41 11.98 1.29
CA ILE A 541 -12.40 13.04 1.44
C ILE A 541 -13.80 12.43 1.37
N THR A 542 -14.02 11.52 0.41
CA THR A 542 -15.29 10.82 0.23
C THR A 542 -15.63 9.98 1.45
N GLY A 543 -14.68 9.19 1.97
CA GLY A 543 -14.87 8.41 3.20
C GLY A 543 -15.24 9.28 4.41
N THR A 544 -14.57 10.42 4.58
CA THR A 544 -14.85 11.39 5.65
C THR A 544 -16.22 12.08 5.49
N ALA A 545 -16.68 12.27 4.25
CA ALA A 545 -17.94 12.94 3.96
C ALA A 545 -19.18 12.05 4.15
N VAL A 546 -19.04 10.72 4.08
CA VAL A 546 -20.18 9.78 4.08
C VAL A 546 -21.02 9.85 5.37
N PRO A 547 -20.47 9.75 6.60
CA PRO A 547 -21.30 9.85 7.82
C PRO A 547 -22.01 11.22 7.96
N PRO A 548 -21.34 12.36 7.73
CA PRO A 548 -21.99 13.67 7.74
C PRO A 548 -23.06 13.87 6.65
N LEU A 549 -22.85 13.31 5.44
CA LEU A 549 -23.87 13.29 4.38
C LEU A 549 -25.14 12.61 4.88
N TYR A 550 -25.01 11.42 5.48
CA TYR A 550 -26.15 10.71 6.04
C TYR A 550 -26.83 11.49 7.17
N GLN A 551 -26.06 12.09 8.07
CA GLN A 551 -26.61 12.91 9.16
C GLN A 551 -27.43 14.09 8.63
N TYR A 552 -26.92 14.80 7.63
CA TYR A 552 -27.61 15.94 7.03
C TYR A 552 -28.89 15.51 6.31
N TYR A 553 -28.81 14.52 5.41
CA TYR A 553 -29.98 14.09 4.62
C TYR A 553 -31.04 13.35 5.46
N SER A 554 -30.65 12.68 6.54
CA SER A 554 -31.62 12.05 7.46
C SER A 554 -32.45 13.08 8.24
N THR A 555 -31.95 14.31 8.36
CA THR A 555 -32.61 15.41 9.05
C THR A 555 -33.19 16.46 8.10
N GLU A 556 -33.02 16.31 6.78
CA GLU A 556 -33.40 17.33 5.79
C GLU A 556 -34.90 17.65 5.79
N ASN A 557 -35.74 16.62 5.99
CA ASN A 557 -37.21 16.74 6.07
C ASN A 557 -37.72 17.22 7.44
N LEU A 558 -36.83 17.42 8.42
CA LEU A 558 -37.18 18.02 9.70
C LEU A 558 -37.18 19.56 9.59
N ASN A 559 -37.69 20.22 10.62
CA ASN A 559 -37.56 21.67 10.76
C ASN A 559 -36.07 22.07 10.56
N PRO A 560 -35.77 23.16 9.82
CA PRO A 560 -34.40 23.64 9.58
C PRO A 560 -33.52 23.69 10.85
N LEU A 561 -34.08 24.10 11.99
CA LEU A 561 -33.37 24.17 13.28
C LEU A 561 -32.97 22.80 13.86
N ARG A 562 -33.52 21.71 13.33
CA ARG A 562 -33.21 20.32 13.73
C ARG A 562 -32.26 19.64 12.75
N ARG A 563 -31.87 20.30 11.65
CA ARG A 563 -30.84 19.79 10.74
C ARG A 563 -29.49 19.79 11.42
N ASN A 564 -28.69 18.77 11.14
CA ASN A 564 -27.38 18.63 11.77
C ASN A 564 -26.33 18.11 10.79
N CYS A 565 -25.12 18.65 10.90
CA CYS A 565 -23.93 18.20 10.20
C CYS A 565 -22.73 18.43 11.12
N THR A 566 -22.09 17.36 11.58
CA THR A 566 -20.98 17.40 12.53
C THR A 566 -19.83 18.28 12.05
N LEU A 567 -19.58 18.32 10.73
CA LEU A 567 -18.49 19.09 10.13
C LEU A 567 -18.70 20.61 10.16
N ILE A 568 -19.91 21.11 10.41
CA ILE A 568 -20.14 22.55 10.56
C ILE A 568 -19.39 23.10 11.79
N SER A 569 -19.31 22.31 12.85
CA SER A 569 -18.54 22.70 14.05
C SER A 569 -17.05 22.91 13.72
N THR A 570 -16.50 22.09 12.81
CA THR A 570 -15.15 22.25 12.29
C THR A 570 -15.00 23.54 11.50
N ALA A 571 -15.95 23.86 10.61
CA ALA A 571 -15.94 25.10 9.84
C ALA A 571 -15.86 26.33 10.76
N VAL A 572 -16.71 26.36 11.80
CA VAL A 572 -16.74 27.44 12.80
C VAL A 572 -15.43 27.49 13.59
N SER A 573 -14.88 26.34 14.00
CA SER A 573 -13.61 26.26 14.71
C SER A 573 -12.45 26.80 13.87
N VAL A 574 -12.38 26.44 12.60
CA VAL A 574 -11.34 26.91 11.67
C VAL A 574 -11.50 28.41 11.39
N LEU A 575 -12.72 28.92 11.21
CA LEU A 575 -12.97 30.34 11.02
C LEU A 575 -12.60 31.21 12.23
N ARG A 576 -12.67 30.66 13.45
CA ARG A 576 -12.29 31.36 14.69
C ARG A 576 -10.78 31.47 14.90
N GLN A 577 -9.98 30.78 14.10
CA GLN A 577 -8.53 30.75 14.23
C GLN A 577 -7.87 31.21 12.93
N PRO A 578 -6.68 31.83 12.98
CA PRO A 578 -5.88 32.04 11.77
C PRO A 578 -5.59 30.68 11.11
N ILE A 579 -5.87 30.53 9.82
CA ILE A 579 -5.59 29.31 9.05
C ILE A 579 -4.13 28.90 9.17
N GLU A 580 -3.24 29.88 9.27
CA GLU A 580 -1.81 29.70 9.48
C GLU A 580 -1.52 28.91 10.76
N ARG A 581 -2.29 29.14 11.83
CA ARG A 581 -2.18 28.35 13.08
C ARG A 581 -2.76 26.95 12.92
N VAL A 582 -3.89 26.82 12.21
CA VAL A 582 -4.55 25.53 12.00
C VAL A 582 -3.66 24.54 11.24
N PHE A 583 -2.97 25.01 10.20
CA PHE A 583 -2.13 24.17 9.34
C PHE A 583 -0.63 24.31 9.63
N ASN A 584 -0.25 24.94 10.76
CA ASN A 584 1.14 25.15 11.18
C ASN A 584 2.01 25.75 10.06
N LEU A 585 1.48 26.77 9.38
CA LEU A 585 2.17 27.49 8.30
C LEU A 585 3.21 28.44 8.89
N PRO A 586 4.32 28.72 8.18
CA PRO A 586 5.24 29.77 8.59
C PRO A 586 4.51 31.12 8.68
N PRO A 587 4.94 32.03 9.57
CA PRO A 587 4.40 33.38 9.59
C PRO A 587 4.67 34.01 8.22
N LEU A 588 3.65 34.65 7.63
CA LEU A 588 3.71 35.30 6.31
C LEU A 588 4.69 36.52 6.25
N SER A 589 5.62 36.63 7.20
CA SER A 589 6.48 37.79 7.45
C SER A 589 7.95 37.60 7.04
N SER A 590 8.29 36.62 6.21
CA SER A 590 9.68 36.47 5.72
C SER A 590 9.73 35.96 4.29
N SER A 591 9.52 36.86 3.32
CA SER A 591 10.04 36.68 1.96
C SER A 591 11.13 37.72 1.71
N SER A 592 12.37 37.31 1.86
CA SER A 592 13.50 37.83 1.10
C SER A 592 14.15 36.62 0.44
N SER A 593 13.89 36.38 -0.84
CA SER A 593 14.97 36.53 -1.82
C SER A 593 14.44 36.81 -3.23
N THR A 594 14.61 38.05 -3.68
CA THR A 594 14.95 38.36 -5.07
C THR A 594 16.40 38.89 -5.07
N PRO A 595 17.23 38.61 -6.09
CA PRO A 595 18.66 38.91 -6.06
C PRO A 595 18.91 40.43 -6.16
N ALA A 596 19.98 40.85 -5.48
CA ALA A 596 20.30 42.21 -5.12
C ALA A 596 20.55 43.18 -6.30
N SER A 597 20.21 44.46 -6.07
CA SER A 597 20.98 45.59 -6.56
C SER A 597 21.14 46.62 -5.45
N SER A 598 22.40 46.98 -5.21
CA SER A 598 22.95 47.94 -4.25
C SER A 598 22.17 49.25 -4.04
N CYS A 599 22.12 49.73 -2.79
CA CYS A 599 22.52 51.09 -2.43
C CYS A 599 22.55 51.29 -0.90
N THR A 600 23.47 52.14 -0.47
CA THR A 600 23.93 52.42 0.88
C THR A 600 23.01 53.33 1.70
N ALA A 601 23.09 53.13 3.03
CA ALA A 601 23.10 54.14 4.10
C ALA A 601 21.85 54.39 4.97
N SER A 602 22.20 54.52 6.26
CA SER A 602 21.63 55.32 7.35
C SER A 602 20.40 54.82 8.12
N THR A 603 20.74 54.42 9.34
CA THR A 603 20.00 54.38 10.59
C THR A 603 19.00 55.53 10.76
N THR A 604 17.71 55.21 10.89
CA THR A 604 16.78 56.03 11.66
C THR A 604 15.66 55.16 12.22
N SER A 605 15.49 55.21 13.55
CA SER A 605 14.43 54.58 14.31
C SER A 605 13.06 55.08 13.87
N ILE A 606 12.18 54.18 13.38
CA ILE A 606 10.77 54.47 13.18
C ILE A 606 9.93 53.41 13.89
N SER A 607 8.99 53.93 14.66
CA SER A 607 8.01 53.28 15.51
C SER A 607 7.13 52.27 14.78
N ALA A 608 6.71 51.25 15.54
CA ALA A 608 5.76 50.22 15.15
C ALA A 608 4.45 50.82 14.63
N SER A 609 4.21 50.69 13.33
CA SER A 609 2.87 50.72 12.74
C SER A 609 2.70 49.46 11.93
N GLY A 610 1.72 48.64 12.32
CA GLY A 610 1.46 47.33 11.73
C GLY A 610 0.95 47.46 10.30
N THR A 611 1.83 47.27 9.33
CA THR A 611 1.44 46.97 7.95
C THR A 611 1.11 45.48 7.87
N SER A 612 -0.19 45.14 7.93
CA SER A 612 -0.66 43.79 7.65
C SER A 612 -0.44 43.49 6.16
N PHE A 613 0.46 42.56 5.84
CA PHE A 613 0.59 42.05 4.48
C PHE A 613 -0.72 41.37 4.04
N PRO A 614 -1.12 41.50 2.76
CA PRO A 614 -2.34 40.87 2.26
C PRO A 614 -2.19 39.35 2.28
N GLU A 615 -3.18 38.67 2.85
CA GLU A 615 -3.27 37.21 2.85
C GLU A 615 -3.20 36.64 1.42
N PRO A 616 -2.49 35.52 1.18
CA PRO A 616 -2.42 34.92 -0.15
C PRO A 616 -3.81 34.70 -0.77
N PRO A 617 -4.02 35.05 -2.07
CA PRO A 617 -5.37 35.06 -2.67
C PRO A 617 -6.13 33.73 -2.57
N HIS A 618 -5.41 32.61 -2.57
CA HIS A 618 -5.99 31.28 -2.46
C HIS A 618 -6.44 30.95 -1.03
N LEU A 619 -5.73 31.42 0.00
CA LEU A 619 -6.17 31.31 1.39
C LEU A 619 -7.39 32.20 1.63
N LEU A 620 -7.39 33.41 1.07
CA LEU A 620 -8.55 34.28 1.09
C LEU A 620 -9.78 33.64 0.41
N ALA A 621 -9.59 32.99 -0.74
CA ALA A 621 -10.67 32.27 -1.44
C ALA A 621 -11.22 31.11 -0.60
N LEU A 622 -10.35 30.35 0.06
CA LEU A 622 -10.74 29.27 0.97
C LEU A 622 -11.50 29.81 2.19
N ARG A 623 -11.04 30.90 2.82
CA ARG A 623 -11.77 31.60 3.89
C ARG A 623 -13.12 32.10 3.41
N ARG A 624 -13.19 32.71 2.22
CA ARG A 624 -14.45 33.21 1.65
C ARG A 624 -15.44 32.07 1.47
N ARG A 625 -15.00 30.95 0.90
CA ARG A 625 -15.84 29.76 0.73
C ARG A 625 -16.35 29.20 2.06
N LEU A 626 -15.50 29.13 3.09
CA LEU A 626 -15.91 28.74 4.44
C LEU A 626 -16.95 29.70 5.04
N ARG A 627 -16.75 31.01 4.89
CA ARG A 627 -17.71 32.02 5.38
C ARG A 627 -19.05 31.93 4.64
N GLU A 628 -19.03 31.74 3.33
CA GLU A 628 -20.25 31.53 2.52
C GLU A 628 -21.05 30.32 3.04
N ILE A 629 -20.39 29.19 3.33
CA ILE A 629 -21.03 27.99 3.86
C ILE A 629 -21.54 28.23 5.28
N SER A 630 -20.76 28.89 6.15
CA SER A 630 -21.18 29.23 7.52
C SER A 630 -22.40 30.15 7.53
N ALA A 631 -22.39 31.21 6.73
CA ALA A 631 -23.51 32.15 6.62
C ALA A 631 -24.76 31.46 6.05
N LYS A 632 -24.59 30.61 5.03
CA LYS A 632 -25.69 29.81 4.48
C LYS A 632 -26.30 28.89 5.54
N TRP A 633 -25.47 28.26 6.39
CA TRP A 633 -25.92 27.43 7.49
C TRP A 633 -26.69 28.24 8.55
N GLU A 634 -26.16 29.39 8.97
CA GLU A 634 -26.81 30.27 9.96
C GLU A 634 -28.17 30.81 9.47
N LEU A 635 -28.25 31.21 8.20
CA LEU A 635 -29.47 31.81 7.64
C LEU A 635 -30.54 30.77 7.28
N THR A 636 -30.15 29.66 6.66
CA THR A 636 -31.10 28.73 6.02
C THR A 636 -31.02 27.31 6.53
N HIS A 637 -29.97 26.95 7.28
CA HIS A 637 -29.66 25.58 7.67
C HIS A 637 -29.67 24.63 6.47
N THR A 638 -29.16 25.09 5.32
CA THR A 638 -29.05 24.27 4.09
C THR A 638 -27.60 24.07 3.71
N LEU A 639 -27.27 22.85 3.28
CA LEU A 639 -26.00 22.47 2.67
C LEU A 639 -26.26 21.69 1.39
N THR A 640 -25.33 21.78 0.45
CA THR A 640 -25.29 20.95 -0.75
C THR A 640 -24.22 19.88 -0.62
N THR A 641 -24.28 18.82 -1.44
CA THR A 641 -23.23 17.78 -1.47
C THR A 641 -21.83 18.38 -1.67
N PRO A 642 -21.61 19.36 -2.56
CA PRO A 642 -20.33 20.06 -2.65
C PRO A 642 -19.89 20.78 -1.38
N ASP A 643 -20.84 21.39 -0.65
CA ASP A 643 -20.52 22.05 0.63
C ASP A 643 -20.01 21.01 1.63
N ILE A 644 -20.64 19.83 1.71
CA ILE A 644 -20.25 18.77 2.65
C ILE A 644 -18.92 18.12 2.26
N LEU A 645 -18.66 17.89 0.96
CA LEU A 645 -17.37 17.39 0.47
C LEU A 645 -16.23 18.37 0.79
N PHE A 646 -16.46 19.67 0.60
CA PHE A 646 -15.50 20.71 0.96
C PHE A 646 -15.24 20.75 2.46
N LEU A 647 -16.30 20.69 3.29
CA LEU A 647 -16.18 20.61 4.74
C LEU A 647 -15.42 19.36 5.20
N ALA A 648 -15.60 18.22 4.52
CA ALA A 648 -14.88 16.99 4.82
C ALA A 648 -13.38 17.12 4.52
N ALA A 649 -13.02 17.80 3.43
CA ALA A 649 -11.64 18.11 3.11
C ALA A 649 -11.01 19.06 4.15
N ILE A 650 -11.75 20.08 4.61
CA ILE A 650 -11.30 20.98 5.67
C ILE A 650 -11.09 20.21 6.98
N HIS A 651 -12.01 19.31 7.31
CA HIS A 651 -11.91 18.48 8.50
C HIS A 651 -10.70 17.55 8.48
N SER A 652 -10.54 16.73 7.44
CA SER A 652 -9.36 15.85 7.30
C SER A 652 -8.07 16.68 7.30
N GLY A 653 -8.01 17.79 6.56
CA GLY A 653 -6.86 18.68 6.54
C GLY A 653 -6.51 19.25 7.92
N SER A 654 -7.52 19.67 8.70
CA SER A 654 -7.31 20.21 10.04
C SER A 654 -6.82 19.16 11.05
N LEU A 655 -7.23 17.90 10.92
CA LEU A 655 -6.78 16.81 11.77
C LEU A 655 -5.36 16.35 11.44
N SER A 656 -5.00 16.38 10.15
CA SER A 656 -3.69 16.00 9.65
C SER A 656 -2.67 17.15 9.65
N ASN A 657 -3.13 18.39 9.85
CA ASN A 657 -2.40 19.64 9.59
C ASN A 657 -1.94 19.77 8.13
N LEU A 658 -2.56 19.08 7.18
CA LEU A 658 -2.17 19.06 5.78
C LEU A 658 -3.16 19.87 4.93
N ILE A 659 -2.70 20.98 4.33
CA ILE A 659 -3.54 21.85 3.51
C ILE A 659 -3.45 21.53 2.01
N THR A 660 -2.52 20.67 1.59
CA THR A 660 -2.16 20.46 0.19
C THR A 660 -3.35 20.14 -0.71
N LYS A 661 -4.21 19.18 -0.35
CA LYS A 661 -5.42 18.82 -1.12
C LYS A 661 -6.43 19.97 -1.24
N LEU A 662 -6.55 20.80 -0.19
CA LEU A 662 -7.44 21.96 -0.18
C LEU A 662 -6.96 23.05 -1.14
N LEU A 663 -5.65 23.16 -1.35
CA LEU A 663 -5.06 24.11 -2.27
C LEU A 663 -4.92 23.59 -3.70
N SER A 664 -4.82 22.26 -3.87
CA SER A 664 -4.69 21.63 -5.19
C SER A 664 -6.06 21.43 -5.87
N ILE A 665 -7.10 21.03 -5.15
CA ILE A 665 -8.43 20.80 -5.72
C ILE A 665 -9.15 22.15 -5.95
N PRO A 666 -9.57 22.48 -7.19
CA PRO A 666 -10.34 23.69 -7.43
C PRO A 666 -11.64 23.73 -6.62
N LEU A 667 -12.00 24.89 -6.07
CA LEU A 667 -13.19 25.04 -5.22
C LEU A 667 -14.51 24.66 -5.94
N THR A 668 -14.54 24.72 -7.27
CA THR A 668 -15.67 24.32 -8.11
C THR A 668 -15.73 22.80 -8.38
N SER A 669 -14.65 22.07 -8.12
CA SER A 669 -14.50 20.65 -8.45
C SER A 669 -15.02 19.70 -7.37
N TYR A 670 -15.52 20.20 -6.23
CA TYR A 670 -16.13 19.40 -5.17
C TYR A 670 -17.51 18.85 -5.56
N ASN A 671 -17.65 18.19 -6.71
CA ASN A 671 -18.95 17.80 -7.29
C ASN A 671 -19.00 16.33 -7.74
N TRP A 672 -18.01 15.51 -7.38
CA TRP A 672 -17.86 14.12 -7.84
C TRP A 672 -18.90 13.13 -7.27
N LEU A 673 -19.66 13.51 -6.25
CA LEU A 673 -20.80 12.72 -5.76
C LEU A 673 -22.10 13.27 -6.33
N ASN A 674 -22.66 12.56 -7.31
CA ASN A 674 -23.96 12.89 -7.87
C ASN A 674 -25.13 12.45 -6.96
N LYS A 675 -26.35 12.89 -7.28
CA LYS A 675 -27.55 12.62 -6.48
C LYS A 675 -27.86 11.12 -6.36
N THR A 676 -27.58 10.32 -7.39
CA THR A 676 -27.81 8.88 -7.39
C THR A 676 -26.92 8.20 -6.37
N VAL A 677 -25.60 8.47 -6.42
CA VAL A 677 -24.63 7.89 -5.48
C VAL A 677 -24.95 8.30 -4.03
N VAL A 678 -25.34 9.55 -3.80
CA VAL A 678 -25.75 10.01 -2.46
C VAL A 678 -27.01 9.29 -1.98
N SER A 679 -27.98 9.04 -2.87
CA SER A 679 -29.21 8.32 -2.54
C SER A 679 -28.92 6.86 -2.17
N ASP A 680 -27.99 6.22 -2.89
CA ASP A 680 -27.56 4.84 -2.62
C ASP A 680 -26.86 4.74 -1.26
N ILE A 681 -25.91 5.65 -0.98
CA ILE A 681 -25.25 5.75 0.34
C ILE A 681 -26.31 5.91 1.45
N PHE A 682 -27.26 6.82 1.25
CA PHE A 682 -28.31 7.08 2.22
C PHE A 682 -29.19 5.84 2.46
N TYR A 683 -29.59 5.16 1.39
CA TYR A 683 -30.39 3.94 1.47
C TYR A 683 -29.67 2.84 2.24
N THR A 684 -28.39 2.60 1.92
CA THR A 684 -27.54 1.60 2.58
C THR A 684 -27.43 1.86 4.07
N LEU A 685 -27.10 3.10 4.45
CA LEU A 685 -26.95 3.46 5.86
C LEU A 685 -28.28 3.40 6.63
N ARG A 686 -29.40 3.80 6.00
CA ARG A 686 -30.74 3.77 6.62
C ARG A 686 -31.25 2.35 6.93
N ARG A 687 -30.75 1.32 6.24
CA ARG A 687 -31.12 -0.08 6.52
C ARG A 687 -30.58 -0.58 7.85
N VAL A 688 -29.47 -0.03 8.31
CA VAL A 688 -28.73 -0.52 9.49
C VAL A 688 -28.77 0.48 10.65
N LEU A 689 -28.78 1.78 10.34
CA LEU A 689 -28.83 2.84 11.35
C LEU A 689 -30.27 3.20 11.75
N PRO A 690 -30.60 3.27 13.06
CA PRO A 690 -31.90 3.71 13.52
C PRO A 690 -32.17 5.19 13.21
N SER A 691 -33.44 5.59 13.18
CA SER A 691 -33.85 6.93 12.78
C SER A 691 -33.60 8.03 13.84
N ARG A 692 -33.36 7.67 15.11
CA ARG A 692 -33.21 8.62 16.23
C ARG A 692 -32.22 8.11 17.28
N GLY A 693 -31.67 9.05 18.06
CA GLY A 693 -30.80 8.75 19.21
C GLY A 693 -29.33 8.48 18.84
N LEU A 694 -28.94 8.81 17.61
CA LEU A 694 -27.57 8.67 17.12
C LEU A 694 -26.70 9.86 17.54
N ARG A 695 -25.45 9.56 17.92
CA ARG A 695 -24.38 10.55 18.06
C ARG A 695 -23.30 10.22 17.05
N PHE A 696 -22.97 11.20 16.21
CA PHE A 696 -21.93 11.10 15.18
C PHE A 696 -20.60 11.60 15.73
N GLU A 697 -19.48 11.11 15.19
CA GLU A 697 -18.11 11.52 15.56
C GLU A 697 -17.86 11.43 17.08
N ALA A 698 -18.31 10.32 17.67
CA ALA A 698 -18.29 10.16 19.12
C ALA A 698 -16.88 9.85 19.62
N LYS A 699 -16.31 10.79 20.39
CA LYS A 699 -15.01 10.63 21.04
C LYS A 699 -15.10 9.58 22.15
N LEU A 700 -14.29 8.54 22.03
CA LEU A 700 -14.16 7.45 23.00
C LEU A 700 -12.74 7.46 23.60
N LEU A 701 -12.67 7.20 24.90
CA LEU A 701 -11.44 7.16 25.69
C LEU A 701 -11.56 6.04 26.72
N GLY A 702 -10.55 5.20 26.83
CA GLY A 702 -10.46 4.16 27.84
C GLY A 702 -9.03 3.91 28.27
N THR A 703 -8.86 3.41 29.49
CA THR A 703 -7.56 3.00 30.03
C THR A 703 -7.54 1.49 30.17
N VAL A 704 -6.56 0.85 29.54
CA VAL A 704 -6.39 -0.60 29.49
C VAL A 704 -5.14 -0.96 30.26
N LYS A 705 -5.25 -1.85 31.23
CA LYS A 705 -4.10 -2.36 31.99
C LYS A 705 -3.77 -3.77 31.50
N VAL A 706 -2.54 -3.97 31.03
CA VAL A 706 -2.05 -5.29 30.60
C VAL A 706 -0.89 -5.73 31.48
N THR A 707 -0.85 -7.01 31.81
CA THR A 707 0.24 -7.64 32.56
C THR A 707 0.89 -8.70 31.68
N GLY A 708 2.22 -8.66 31.59
CA GLY A 708 3.03 -9.62 30.84
C GLY A 708 3.36 -10.88 31.64
N ALA A 709 3.93 -11.88 30.96
CA ALA A 709 4.36 -13.14 31.57
C ALA A 709 5.40 -12.94 32.68
N THR A 710 6.20 -11.88 32.62
CA THR A 710 7.19 -11.49 33.63
C THR A 710 6.60 -10.75 34.83
N GLY A 711 5.27 -10.56 34.88
CA GLY A 711 4.57 -9.82 35.94
C GLY A 711 4.58 -8.29 35.78
N LYS A 712 5.37 -7.75 34.84
CA LYS A 712 5.39 -6.30 34.54
C LYS A 712 4.02 -5.87 33.99
N SER A 713 3.40 -4.88 34.64
CA SER A 713 2.13 -4.31 34.21
C SER A 713 2.34 -2.95 33.54
N VAL A 714 1.72 -2.75 32.38
CA VAL A 714 1.73 -1.49 31.63
C VAL A 714 0.28 -1.01 31.50
N SER A 715 0.06 0.27 31.78
CA SER A 715 -1.23 0.92 31.52
C SER A 715 -1.16 1.68 30.20
N ALA A 716 -2.20 1.57 29.38
CA ALA A 716 -2.29 2.25 28.11
C ALA A 716 -3.61 3.02 28.00
N VAL A 717 -3.54 4.29 27.60
CA VAL A 717 -4.71 5.12 27.28
C VAL A 717 -4.99 4.99 25.79
N VAL A 718 -6.17 4.47 25.46
CA VAL A 718 -6.63 4.29 24.09
C VAL A 718 -7.73 5.30 23.79
N ARG A 719 -7.60 6.03 22.68
CA ARG A 719 -8.56 7.06 22.25
C ARG A 719 -8.91 6.95 20.78
N GLY A 720 -10.13 7.34 20.41
CA GLY A 720 -10.51 7.49 19.01
C GLY A 720 -11.89 8.12 18.85
N SER A 721 -12.32 8.28 17.61
CA SER A 721 -13.64 8.82 17.27
C SER A 721 -14.37 7.75 16.47
N ALA A 722 -15.44 7.19 17.04
CA ALA A 722 -16.31 6.27 16.32
C ALA A 722 -17.29 7.08 15.44
N ASP A 723 -17.57 6.60 14.22
CA ASP A 723 -18.41 7.33 13.27
C ASP A 723 -19.81 7.56 13.81
N VAL A 724 -20.44 6.53 14.38
CA VAL A 724 -21.78 6.61 14.98
C VAL A 724 -21.88 5.74 16.23
N VAL A 725 -22.49 6.28 17.30
CA VAL A 725 -22.86 5.53 18.51
C VAL A 725 -24.28 5.82 18.95
N LYS A 726 -24.89 4.85 19.63
CA LYS A 726 -26.16 5.00 20.37
C LYS A 726 -25.96 4.39 21.76
N ARG A 727 -26.30 5.15 22.81
CA ARG A 727 -26.32 4.61 24.17
C ARG A 727 -27.64 3.89 24.44
N GLY A 728 -27.54 2.78 25.14
CA GLY A 728 -28.65 2.04 25.69
C GLY A 728 -29.55 2.92 26.54
N LYS A 729 -30.85 2.62 26.52
CA LYS A 729 -31.83 3.23 27.42
C LYS A 729 -32.35 2.19 28.38
N ALA A 730 -32.61 2.58 29.62
CA ALA A 730 -33.39 1.77 30.54
C ALA A 730 -34.80 1.58 29.94
N LEU A 731 -35.20 0.34 29.80
CA LEU A 731 -36.51 -0.10 29.36
C LEU A 731 -37.45 -0.16 30.57
N LEU A 732 -38.75 -0.09 30.31
CA LEU A 732 -39.79 -0.08 31.35
C LEU A 732 -39.84 -1.38 32.16
N ASN A 733 -39.28 -2.47 31.65
CA ASN A 733 -39.16 -3.77 32.32
C ASN A 733 -37.92 -3.87 33.23
N GLY A 734 -37.13 -2.80 33.39
CA GLY A 734 -35.91 -2.79 34.20
C GLY A 734 -34.64 -3.27 33.47
N GLU A 735 -34.75 -3.77 32.24
CA GLU A 735 -33.59 -4.10 31.39
C GLU A 735 -33.02 -2.84 30.73
N THR A 736 -31.75 -2.84 30.34
CA THR A 736 -31.15 -1.73 29.58
C THR A 736 -30.89 -2.21 28.16
N GLU A 737 -31.24 -1.41 27.13
CA GLU A 737 -30.86 -1.72 25.74
C GLU A 737 -29.32 -1.74 25.64
N ALA A 738 -28.76 -2.62 24.81
CA ALA A 738 -27.32 -2.61 24.54
C ALA A 738 -26.86 -1.28 23.92
N ASP A 739 -25.68 -0.83 24.34
CA ASP A 739 -24.93 0.21 23.63
C ASP A 739 -24.59 -0.27 22.21
N LYS A 740 -24.64 0.62 21.23
CA LYS A 740 -24.39 0.26 19.82
C LYS A 740 -23.35 1.20 19.21
N VAL A 741 -22.43 0.63 18.45
CA VAL A 741 -21.41 1.36 17.69
C VAL A 741 -21.42 0.92 16.23
N TRP A 742 -21.35 1.89 15.32
CA TRP A 742 -21.22 1.66 13.90
C TRP A 742 -19.96 2.35 13.37
N GLU A 743 -19.13 1.58 12.68
CA GLU A 743 -18.01 2.08 11.87
C GLU A 743 -18.43 2.03 10.39
N ILE A 744 -18.20 3.11 9.66
CA ILE A 744 -18.60 3.29 8.27
C ILE A 744 -17.35 3.46 7.41
N LYS A 745 -17.14 2.53 6.49
CA LYS A 745 -16.09 2.60 5.47
C LYS A 745 -16.67 2.93 4.11
N TYR A 746 -15.87 3.58 3.29
CA TYR A 746 -16.16 3.80 1.87
C TYR A 746 -14.99 3.28 1.04
N THR A 747 -14.90 1.95 0.90
CA THR A 747 -13.75 1.25 0.30
C THR A 747 -14.22 0.16 -0.66
N GLU A 748 -13.33 -0.35 -1.51
CA GLU A 748 -13.68 -1.43 -2.47
C GLU A 748 -13.98 -2.75 -1.78
N SER A 749 -13.24 -3.04 -0.72
CA SER A 749 -13.42 -4.20 0.13
C SER A 749 -13.21 -3.82 1.59
N LEU A 750 -13.78 -4.61 2.50
CA LEU A 750 -13.49 -4.52 3.93
C LEU A 750 -12.25 -5.35 4.25
N ALA A 751 -11.36 -4.78 5.06
CA ALA A 751 -10.18 -5.45 5.57
C ALA A 751 -10.40 -5.92 7.01
N PRO A 752 -9.73 -7.00 7.47
CA PRO A 752 -9.80 -7.47 8.86
C PRO A 752 -9.52 -6.38 9.91
N GLN A 753 -8.64 -5.43 9.60
CA GLN A 753 -8.31 -4.31 10.48
C GLN A 753 -9.51 -3.39 10.73
N HIS A 754 -10.48 -3.31 9.80
CA HIS A 754 -11.73 -2.58 10.01
C HIS A 754 -12.62 -3.27 11.06
N VAL A 755 -12.64 -4.61 11.07
CA VAL A 755 -13.33 -5.41 12.10
C VAL A 755 -12.70 -5.15 13.46
N LEU A 756 -11.36 -5.22 13.55
CA LEU A 756 -10.63 -4.95 14.79
C LEU A 756 -10.83 -3.51 15.28
N GLN A 757 -10.83 -2.52 14.38
CA GLN A 757 -11.11 -1.12 14.74
C GLN A 757 -12.50 -0.98 15.39
N THR A 758 -13.51 -1.60 14.78
CA THR A 758 -14.89 -1.57 15.29
C THR A 758 -14.99 -2.28 16.66
N ALA A 759 -14.32 -3.43 16.81
CA ALA A 759 -14.23 -4.16 18.07
C ALA A 759 -13.58 -3.34 19.18
N VAL A 760 -12.50 -2.61 18.88
CA VAL A 760 -11.84 -1.72 19.85
C VAL A 760 -12.80 -0.61 20.29
N TYR A 761 -13.55 0.00 19.37
CA TYR A 761 -14.56 1.00 19.76
C TYR A 761 -15.66 0.43 20.66
N ALA A 762 -16.11 -0.80 20.39
CA ALA A 762 -17.08 -1.48 21.23
C ALA A 762 -16.54 -1.74 22.65
N ALA A 763 -15.28 -2.14 22.79
CA ALA A 763 -14.64 -2.28 24.10
C ALA A 763 -14.55 -0.93 24.84
N LEU A 764 -14.17 0.15 24.16
CA LEU A 764 -14.07 1.48 24.79
C LEU A 764 -15.42 2.02 25.26
N MET A 765 -16.52 1.62 24.65
CA MET A 765 -17.87 1.98 25.11
C MET A 765 -18.20 1.38 26.50
N GLN A 766 -17.58 0.26 26.85
CA GLN A 766 -17.75 -0.43 28.15
C GLN A 766 -16.85 0.16 29.25
N CYS A 767 -15.82 0.92 28.89
CA CYS A 767 -15.00 1.60 29.88
C CYS A 767 -15.84 2.68 30.59
N PRO A 768 -15.76 2.78 31.93
CA PRO A 768 -16.43 3.85 32.66
C PRO A 768 -15.92 5.20 32.15
N PRO A 769 -16.80 6.21 32.00
CA PRO A 769 -16.37 7.53 31.55
C PRO A 769 -15.29 8.08 32.50
N PRO A 770 -14.28 8.79 31.98
CA PRO A 770 -13.27 9.40 32.82
C PRO A 770 -13.97 10.34 33.81
N LYS A 771 -13.68 10.21 35.11
CA LYS A 771 -14.12 11.18 36.11
C LYS A 771 -13.56 12.54 35.68
N SER A 772 -14.43 13.43 35.20
CA SER A 772 -14.02 14.79 34.84
C SER A 772 -13.39 15.44 36.06
N ALA A 773 -12.25 16.12 35.88
CA ALA A 773 -11.71 17.04 36.86
C ALA A 773 -12.74 18.15 37.11
N ALA A 774 -13.58 17.95 38.11
CA ALA A 774 -14.49 18.93 38.69
C ALA A 774 -14.19 19.00 40.19
N SER A 775 -14.19 20.23 40.68
CA SER A 775 -13.68 20.78 41.93
C SER A 775 -13.89 19.96 43.21
N PRO A 776 -12.99 20.07 44.21
CA PRO A 776 -13.16 19.42 45.49
C PRO A 776 -14.12 20.24 46.35
N SER A 777 -15.37 19.80 46.46
CA SER A 777 -16.21 20.23 47.58
C SER A 777 -17.30 19.21 47.91
N SER A 778 -17.47 19.06 49.22
CA SER A 778 -18.54 18.45 50.00
C SER A 778 -18.60 16.90 50.11
N SER A 779 -18.09 16.50 51.28
CA SER A 779 -18.66 15.57 52.27
C SER A 779 -18.65 14.07 52.00
N LEU A 780 -17.78 13.41 52.77
CA LEU A 780 -17.94 12.07 53.31
C LEU A 780 -19.41 11.84 53.73
N SER A 781 -20.04 10.82 53.15
CA SER A 781 -21.05 10.06 53.86
C SER A 781 -20.73 8.58 53.72
N SER A 782 -20.85 7.93 54.88
CA SER A 782 -20.51 6.57 55.23
C SER A 782 -21.02 5.52 54.25
N ALA A 783 -20.14 4.58 53.93
CA ALA A 783 -20.47 3.29 53.38
C ALA A 783 -21.46 2.55 54.30
N ASN A 784 -22.66 2.30 53.79
CA ASN A 784 -23.47 1.17 54.24
C ASN A 784 -23.84 0.36 52.99
N SER A 785 -23.38 -0.87 53.03
CA SER A 785 -23.70 -1.98 52.13
C SER A 785 -25.19 -2.14 51.94
N SER A 786 -25.63 -1.94 50.70
CA SER A 786 -26.65 -2.78 50.10
C SER A 786 -26.14 -3.15 48.71
N GLU A 787 -25.65 -4.37 48.58
CA GLU A 787 -25.47 -5.04 47.30
C GLU A 787 -26.86 -5.18 46.67
N SER A 788 -27.29 -4.13 45.98
CA SER A 788 -28.22 -4.33 44.87
C SER A 788 -27.39 -4.97 43.76
N GLU A 789 -27.80 -6.16 43.33
CA GLU A 789 -27.31 -6.81 42.13
C GLU A 789 -27.57 -5.88 40.94
N SER A 790 -26.64 -4.94 40.71
CA SER A 790 -26.57 -4.19 39.47
C SER A 790 -26.19 -5.20 38.40
N THR A 791 -27.20 -5.71 37.70
CA THR A 791 -27.03 -6.48 36.47
C THR A 791 -26.00 -5.76 35.60
N ALA A 792 -24.89 -6.44 35.30
CA ALA A 792 -23.86 -5.86 34.46
C ALA A 792 -24.50 -5.37 33.15
N PRO A 793 -24.17 -4.17 32.67
CA PRO A 793 -24.76 -3.64 31.45
C PRO A 793 -24.56 -4.66 30.31
N PRO A 794 -25.57 -4.84 29.45
CA PRO A 794 -25.47 -5.78 28.34
C PRO A 794 -24.24 -5.46 27.48
N PRO A 795 -23.59 -6.49 26.89
CA PRO A 795 -22.46 -6.27 26.00
C PRO A 795 -22.88 -5.39 24.83
N PRO A 796 -22.02 -4.45 24.39
CA PRO A 796 -22.34 -3.57 23.28
C PRO A 796 -22.46 -4.36 21.99
N GLU A 797 -23.29 -3.87 21.06
CA GLU A 797 -23.37 -4.38 19.71
C GLU A 797 -22.49 -3.54 18.78
N ALA A 798 -21.66 -4.22 17.98
CA ALA A 798 -20.75 -3.59 17.04
C ALA A 798 -21.18 -3.86 15.61
N TYR A 799 -21.11 -2.83 14.76
CA TYR A 799 -21.53 -2.91 13.37
C TYR A 799 -20.48 -2.28 12.45
N LEU A 800 -20.13 -2.98 11.38
CA LEU A 800 -19.22 -2.50 10.35
C LEU A 800 -19.96 -2.42 9.02
N ILE A 801 -19.98 -1.23 8.43
CA ILE A 801 -20.70 -0.97 7.17
C ILE A 801 -19.71 -0.49 6.12
N ASN A 802 -19.75 -1.09 4.94
CA ASN A 802 -19.14 -0.53 3.74
C ASN A 802 -20.22 0.17 2.92
N ALA A 803 -20.26 1.50 3.00
CA ALA A 803 -21.24 2.32 2.30
C ALA A 803 -21.04 2.33 0.76
N ARG A 804 -19.88 1.90 0.25
CA ARG A 804 -19.63 1.78 -1.20
C ARG A 804 -20.21 0.50 -1.79
N THR A 805 -20.10 -0.62 -1.08
CA THR A 805 -20.57 -1.94 -1.55
C THR A 805 -21.90 -2.36 -0.92
N SER A 806 -22.42 -1.58 0.03
CA SER A 806 -23.61 -1.91 0.82
C SER A 806 -23.49 -3.17 1.70
N GLN A 807 -22.25 -3.61 1.95
CA GLN A 807 -21.97 -4.70 2.87
C GLN A 807 -22.14 -4.22 4.32
N ALA A 808 -22.88 -4.95 5.15
CA ALA A 808 -23.01 -4.67 6.57
C ALA A 808 -22.81 -5.94 7.40
N LEU A 809 -22.02 -5.81 8.47
CA LEU A 809 -21.67 -6.88 9.39
C LEU A 809 -22.06 -6.48 10.82
N ARG A 810 -22.58 -7.44 11.57
CA ARG A 810 -22.67 -7.39 13.03
C ARG A 810 -21.48 -8.16 13.59
N ILE A 811 -20.81 -7.57 14.56
CA ILE A 811 -19.66 -8.14 15.26
C ILE A 811 -20.09 -8.34 16.71
N SER A 812 -19.87 -9.54 17.24
CA SER A 812 -20.07 -9.91 18.64
C SER A 812 -18.85 -10.65 19.17
N GLY A 813 -18.81 -10.93 20.48
CA GLY A 813 -17.71 -11.68 21.11
C GLY A 813 -16.99 -10.88 22.21
N ASP A 814 -15.77 -11.28 22.52
CA ASP A 814 -14.95 -10.68 23.58
C ASP A 814 -14.08 -9.53 23.03
N PHE A 815 -14.66 -8.33 23.00
CA PHE A 815 -13.96 -7.13 22.57
C PHE A 815 -12.77 -6.76 23.48
N ASN A 816 -12.83 -7.09 24.77
CA ASN A 816 -11.76 -6.77 25.72
C ASN A 816 -10.52 -7.63 25.45
N ALA A 817 -10.69 -8.92 25.14
CA ALA A 817 -9.58 -9.78 24.75
C ALA A 817 -8.83 -9.23 23.53
N VAL A 818 -9.54 -8.70 22.53
CA VAL A 818 -8.94 -8.04 21.36
C VAL A 818 -8.10 -6.84 21.79
N VAL A 819 -8.66 -5.91 22.56
CA VAL A 819 -7.93 -4.70 23.00
C VAL A 819 -6.70 -5.06 23.84
N HIS A 820 -6.84 -5.98 24.79
CA HIS A 820 -5.73 -6.44 25.63
C HIS A 820 -4.59 -7.03 24.80
N ARG A 821 -4.90 -7.87 23.80
CA ARG A 821 -3.89 -8.46 22.91
C ARG A 821 -3.18 -7.39 22.08
N LEU A 822 -3.92 -6.47 21.48
CA LEU A 822 -3.33 -5.39 20.68
C LEU A 822 -2.45 -4.46 21.53
N VAL A 823 -2.88 -4.13 22.76
CA VAL A 823 -2.10 -3.31 23.67
C VAL A 823 -0.82 -4.04 24.09
N ARG A 824 -0.89 -5.33 24.45
CA ARG A 824 0.32 -6.13 24.79
C ARG A 824 1.36 -6.13 23.68
N LEU A 825 0.93 -6.29 22.43
CA LEU A 825 1.82 -6.22 21.26
C LEU A 825 2.45 -4.83 21.12
N LYS A 826 1.64 -3.76 21.14
CA LYS A 826 2.15 -2.40 20.87
C LYS A 826 2.98 -1.81 22.01
N THR A 827 2.86 -2.32 23.23
CA THR A 827 3.70 -1.94 24.39
C THR A 827 4.94 -2.83 24.56
N GLY A 828 5.13 -3.84 23.71
CA GLY A 828 6.27 -4.77 23.80
C GLY A 828 6.20 -5.70 25.02
N VAL A 829 5.04 -5.81 25.66
CA VAL A 829 4.81 -6.73 26.79
C VAL A 829 4.80 -8.19 26.31
N ASP A 830 4.29 -8.42 25.10
CA ASP A 830 4.47 -9.68 24.36
C ASP A 830 5.43 -9.41 23.20
N THR A 831 6.59 -10.08 23.19
CA THR A 831 7.55 -10.06 22.07
C THR A 831 7.28 -11.17 21.04
N GLY A 832 6.45 -12.15 21.39
CA GLY A 832 6.09 -13.28 20.54
C GLY A 832 5.06 -12.88 19.49
N GLY A 833 5.41 -13.00 18.21
CA GLY A 833 4.44 -12.84 17.12
C GLY A 833 5.00 -12.31 15.80
N LEU A 834 6.30 -12.00 15.74
CA LEU A 834 7.01 -11.64 14.51
C LEU A 834 8.08 -12.66 14.19
N VAL A 835 8.19 -13.04 12.91
CA VAL A 835 9.21 -14.00 12.44
C VAL A 835 10.62 -13.47 12.66
N GLU A 836 10.84 -12.16 12.47
CA GLU A 836 12.14 -11.49 12.68
C GLU A 836 12.71 -11.64 14.11
N HIS A 837 11.85 -11.93 15.10
CA HIS A 837 12.28 -12.14 16.49
C HIS A 837 12.75 -13.57 16.77
N LEU A 838 12.49 -14.52 15.86
CA LEU A 838 12.98 -15.89 16.00
C LEU A 838 14.51 -15.90 15.88
N THR A 839 15.18 -16.70 16.70
CA THR A 839 16.58 -17.05 16.47
C THR A 839 16.73 -17.83 15.15
N ASN A 840 17.96 -17.94 14.65
CA ASN A 840 18.23 -18.69 13.42
C ASN A 840 17.84 -20.17 13.53
N GLU A 841 18.00 -20.77 14.71
CA GLU A 841 17.60 -22.15 14.99
C GLU A 841 16.08 -22.29 15.01
N GLU A 842 15.38 -21.42 15.74
CA GLU A 842 13.92 -21.42 15.78
C GLU A 842 13.28 -21.17 14.41
N PHE A 843 13.86 -20.28 13.58
CA PHE A 843 13.41 -20.06 12.22
C PHE A 843 13.49 -21.34 11.38
N LEU A 844 14.61 -22.05 11.46
CA LEU A 844 14.79 -23.30 10.72
C LEU A 844 13.88 -24.41 11.24
N ASP A 845 13.64 -24.48 12.55
CA ASP A 845 12.72 -25.44 13.13
C ASP A 845 11.26 -25.15 12.74
N GLU A 846 10.83 -23.89 12.72
CA GLU A 846 9.53 -23.51 12.18
C GLU A 846 9.41 -23.79 10.67
N ALA A 847 10.49 -23.57 9.91
CA ALA A 847 10.52 -23.90 8.48
C ALA A 847 10.40 -25.42 8.23
N LYS A 848 11.03 -26.27 9.05
CA LYS A 848 10.86 -27.75 9.01
C LYS A 848 9.42 -28.18 9.28
N LEU A 849 8.71 -27.44 10.13
CA LEU A 849 7.29 -27.66 10.43
C LEU A 849 6.36 -27.02 9.40
N ASP A 850 6.88 -26.59 8.24
CA ASP A 850 6.13 -25.89 7.20
C ASP A 850 5.33 -24.69 7.75
N TRP A 851 5.88 -24.01 8.76
CA TRP A 851 5.24 -22.87 9.41
C TRP A 851 3.85 -23.18 9.98
N GLU A 852 3.55 -24.43 10.35
CA GLU A 852 2.26 -24.83 10.90
C GLU A 852 1.87 -23.99 12.12
N ASN A 853 2.80 -23.60 12.99
CA ASN A 853 2.48 -22.80 14.18
C ASN A 853 2.05 -21.35 13.85
N TRP A 854 2.35 -20.87 12.64
CA TRP A 854 2.11 -19.50 12.19
C TRP A 854 0.95 -19.40 11.19
N GLU A 855 0.80 -20.42 10.34
CA GLU A 855 -0.05 -20.38 9.15
C GLU A 855 -1.17 -21.43 9.16
N ASN A 856 -1.43 -22.13 10.27
CA ASN A 856 -2.43 -23.22 10.36
C ASN A 856 -3.91 -22.82 10.33
N GLU A 857 -4.24 -21.54 10.45
CA GLU A 857 -5.64 -21.10 10.57
C GLU A 857 -5.96 -19.83 9.80
N VAL A 858 -7.20 -19.66 9.37
CA VAL A 858 -7.71 -18.41 8.78
C VAL A 858 -8.76 -17.81 9.72
N GLY A 859 -8.48 -16.63 10.28
CA GLY A 859 -9.35 -16.00 11.29
C GLY A 859 -10.62 -15.36 10.75
N VAL A 860 -10.80 -15.24 9.43
CA VAL A 860 -12.02 -14.72 8.81
C VAL A 860 -12.81 -15.82 8.10
N PRO A 861 -14.15 -15.72 8.02
CA PRO A 861 -14.96 -16.63 7.20
C PRO A 861 -14.69 -16.53 5.69
N ARG A 862 -15.07 -17.56 4.90
CA ARG A 862 -14.92 -17.56 3.42
C ARG A 862 -15.60 -16.39 2.74
N TRP A 863 -16.86 -16.15 3.12
CA TRP A 863 -17.67 -15.08 2.56
C TRP A 863 -17.10 -13.67 2.79
N PHE A 864 -16.18 -13.48 3.75
CA PHE A 864 -15.58 -12.17 4.04
C PHE A 864 -14.70 -11.64 2.89
N SER A 865 -14.06 -12.55 2.14
CA SER A 865 -13.05 -12.22 1.13
C SER A 865 -13.49 -12.46 -0.32
N GLN A 866 -14.73 -12.91 -0.54
CA GLN A 866 -15.25 -13.21 -1.88
C GLN A 866 -15.63 -11.93 -2.63
N GLU A 867 -15.08 -11.73 -3.84
CA GLU A 867 -15.60 -10.77 -4.81
C GLU A 867 -17.01 -11.21 -5.21
N GLN A 868 -18.03 -10.47 -4.78
CA GLN A 868 -19.43 -10.80 -5.04
C GLN A 868 -19.83 -10.39 -6.47
N ARG A 869 -19.21 -10.97 -7.51
CA ARG A 869 -19.63 -10.72 -8.91
C ARG A 869 -20.88 -11.56 -9.24
N GLY A 870 -21.97 -10.91 -9.63
CA GLY A 870 -23.02 -11.62 -10.41
C GLY A 870 -24.48 -11.42 -10.05
N TRP A 871 -24.91 -10.33 -9.38
CA TRP A 871 -26.35 -10.07 -9.23
C TRP A 871 -26.84 -8.98 -10.18
N LYS A 872 -27.56 -9.38 -11.24
CA LYS A 872 -28.28 -8.44 -12.12
C LYS A 872 -29.45 -7.84 -11.35
N MET A 873 -29.46 -6.51 -11.27
CA MET A 873 -30.58 -5.74 -10.73
C MET A 873 -31.87 -6.03 -11.50
N ALA A 874 -32.90 -6.52 -10.81
CA ALA A 874 -34.27 -6.37 -11.25
C ALA A 874 -34.66 -4.89 -11.10
N VAL A 875 -34.32 -4.07 -12.10
CA VAL A 875 -34.76 -2.67 -12.17
C VAL A 875 -36.23 -2.66 -12.59
N GLY A 876 -37.12 -2.20 -11.69
CA GLY A 876 -38.55 -2.13 -11.98
C GLY A 876 -39.35 -1.35 -10.97
N TRP A 877 -38.89 -0.18 -10.50
CA TRP A 877 -39.75 0.71 -9.70
C TRP A 877 -40.40 1.78 -10.58
N LYS A 878 -41.64 1.52 -11.04
CA LYS A 878 -42.54 2.58 -11.51
C LYS A 878 -43.20 3.24 -10.30
N GLY A 879 -42.92 4.52 -10.10
CA GLY A 879 -43.55 5.33 -9.05
C GLY A 879 -45.08 5.37 -9.23
N LYS A 880 -45.83 4.96 -8.20
CA LYS A 880 -47.28 5.15 -8.14
C LYS A 880 -47.58 6.64 -7.92
N LYS A 881 -48.13 7.30 -8.95
CA LYS A 881 -48.88 8.55 -8.80
C LYS A 881 -50.17 8.26 -8.01
N LYS A 882 -50.42 9.06 -6.97
CA LYS A 882 -51.70 9.12 -6.25
C LYS A 882 -52.76 9.84 -7.08
N LYS A 883 -53.95 9.23 -7.17
CA LYS A 883 -55.33 9.76 -7.35
C LYS A 883 -56.21 8.49 -7.27
N GLY A 884 -57.33 8.37 -6.59
CA GLY A 884 -58.23 9.22 -5.80
C GLY A 884 -59.55 8.42 -5.71
N GLU A 885 -60.17 8.38 -4.54
CA GLU A 885 -61.59 8.04 -4.24
C GLU A 885 -62.18 6.65 -4.60
N GLY A 886 -62.97 6.10 -3.66
CA GLY A 886 -63.94 5.02 -3.89
C GLY A 886 -63.84 3.84 -2.93
N GLU A 887 -64.88 3.65 -2.11
CA GLU A 887 -65.02 2.71 -1.00
C GLU A 887 -65.75 1.40 -1.42
N VAL A 888 -65.61 0.34 -0.60
CA VAL A 888 -66.52 -0.83 -0.39
C VAL A 888 -66.29 -2.17 -1.19
N VAL A 889 -65.81 -3.17 -0.41
CA VAL A 889 -66.14 -4.62 -0.29
C VAL A 889 -65.81 -5.65 -1.40
N GLY A 890 -65.17 -6.75 -0.97
CA GLY A 890 -65.37 -8.10 -1.55
C GLY A 890 -64.10 -8.97 -1.64
N ASP A 891 -64.01 -9.99 -0.80
CA ASP A 891 -62.95 -11.00 -0.70
C ASP A 891 -62.66 -11.76 -2.01
N VAL A 892 -61.39 -12.13 -2.22
CA VAL A 892 -61.00 -13.35 -2.95
C VAL A 892 -59.77 -13.96 -2.27
N GLU A 893 -59.99 -15.12 -1.65
CA GLU A 893 -58.99 -16.06 -1.15
C GLU A 893 -58.06 -16.55 -2.27
N ILE A 894 -56.77 -16.74 -1.96
CA ILE A 894 -55.82 -17.45 -2.81
C ILE A 894 -55.36 -18.71 -2.04
N PRO A 895 -55.48 -19.92 -2.62
CA PRO A 895 -55.23 -21.18 -1.95
C PRO A 895 -53.74 -21.49 -1.80
N GLY A 896 -53.42 -22.26 -0.76
CA GLY A 896 -52.09 -22.77 -0.47
C GLY A 896 -51.72 -24.02 -1.26
N GLU A 897 -50.41 -24.27 -1.33
CA GLU A 897 -49.83 -25.61 -1.41
C GLU A 897 -48.73 -25.71 -0.35
N GLU A 898 -48.91 -26.71 0.52
CA GLU A 898 -48.01 -27.14 1.58
C GLU A 898 -46.84 -27.95 1.02
N VAL A 899 -45.65 -27.81 1.62
CA VAL A 899 -44.62 -28.86 1.60
C VAL A 899 -44.35 -29.26 3.04
N VAL A 900 -44.62 -30.54 3.30
CA VAL A 900 -44.61 -31.25 4.57
C VAL A 900 -43.21 -31.28 5.20
N VAL A 901 -43.12 -30.87 6.46
CA VAL A 901 -41.98 -31.14 7.35
C VAL A 901 -42.47 -32.09 8.45
N THR A 902 -41.98 -33.33 8.44
CA THR A 902 -42.19 -34.27 9.55
C THR A 902 -41.21 -33.98 10.69
N ALA A 903 -41.75 -33.62 11.85
CA ALA A 903 -41.06 -33.53 13.12
C ALA A 903 -40.89 -34.92 13.77
N VAL A 904 -39.79 -35.12 14.50
CA VAL A 904 -39.70 -36.10 15.59
C VAL A 904 -39.08 -35.39 16.80
N GLU A 905 -39.83 -35.36 17.89
CA GLU A 905 -39.47 -34.83 19.20
C GLU A 905 -38.53 -35.76 20.00
N GLY A 906 -37.72 -35.14 20.85
CA GLY A 906 -37.55 -35.58 22.25
C GLY A 906 -36.26 -36.34 22.61
N GLN A 907 -35.35 -35.67 23.33
CA GLN A 907 -35.02 -35.91 24.76
C GLN A 907 -33.61 -35.45 25.13
N LYS A 908 -33.50 -34.85 26.33
CA LYS A 908 -32.28 -34.40 27.03
C LYS A 908 -31.25 -35.53 27.22
N PRO A 909 -29.98 -35.17 27.51
CA PRO A 909 -29.26 -35.95 28.51
C PRO A 909 -28.53 -35.11 29.57
N GLU A 910 -28.63 -35.57 30.81
CA GLU A 910 -27.75 -35.23 31.92
C GLU A 910 -26.42 -36.01 31.82
N THR A 911 -25.35 -35.33 32.27
CA THR A 911 -24.11 -35.80 32.92
C THR A 911 -23.58 -37.23 32.69
N VAL A 912 -22.28 -37.37 32.39
CA VAL A 912 -21.28 -38.02 33.28
C VAL A 912 -19.87 -37.97 32.65
N LYS A 913 -18.89 -37.68 33.51
CA LYS A 913 -17.42 -37.67 33.34
C LYS A 913 -16.85 -39.00 32.81
N LYS A 914 -15.77 -38.95 32.01
CA LYS A 914 -14.48 -39.71 32.18
C LYS A 914 -13.58 -39.52 30.96
N LYS A 915 -12.41 -38.88 31.15
CA LYS A 915 -11.06 -39.49 31.30
C LYS A 915 -10.46 -40.08 30.01
N ARG A 916 -9.49 -39.33 29.48
CA ARG A 916 -8.17 -39.69 28.93
C ARG A 916 -7.86 -41.19 28.74
N GLY A 917 -7.44 -41.54 27.53
CA GLY A 917 -6.63 -42.73 27.23
C GLY A 917 -5.95 -42.60 25.86
N ARG A 918 -4.61 -42.52 25.87
CA ARG A 918 -3.72 -42.48 24.69
C ARG A 918 -3.59 -43.88 24.03
N PRO A 919 -3.01 -43.97 22.81
CA PRO A 919 -3.20 -45.07 21.86
C PRO A 919 -2.10 -46.14 21.92
N LYS A 920 -2.39 -47.30 21.34
CA LYS A 920 -1.43 -48.33 20.87
C LYS A 920 -2.09 -49.00 19.66
N LYS A 921 -1.53 -48.90 18.45
CA LYS A 921 -0.33 -49.53 17.86
C LYS A 921 -0.74 -50.73 17.00
N SER A 922 -0.23 -50.68 15.76
CA SER A 922 0.35 -51.79 15.02
C SER A 922 -0.52 -52.63 14.09
N GLN A 923 -0.10 -52.56 12.82
CA GLN A 923 0.20 -53.68 11.91
C GLN A 923 -1.00 -54.46 11.34
N THR A 924 -0.96 -55.09 10.17
CA THR A 924 -0.22 -55.11 8.89
C THR A 924 -0.97 -56.23 8.10
N ILE A 925 -0.65 -56.42 6.81
CA ILE A 925 -0.84 -57.67 6.02
C ILE A 925 -2.13 -57.64 5.16
N GLU A 926 -2.00 -57.32 3.86
CA GLU A 926 -1.89 -58.23 2.69
C GLU A 926 -3.23 -58.94 2.40
N LYS A 927 -3.68 -59.26 1.18
CA LYS A 927 -3.18 -59.30 -0.21
C LYS A 927 -4.37 -59.81 -1.04
N VAL A 928 -4.44 -59.45 -2.33
CA VAL A 928 -4.69 -60.37 -3.51
C VAL A 928 -6.12 -60.97 -3.57
N THR A 929 -6.87 -61.10 -4.67
CA THR A 929 -6.73 -61.32 -6.13
C THR A 929 -8.14 -61.04 -6.69
N GLU A 930 -8.34 -60.33 -7.80
CA GLU A 930 -8.31 -60.81 -9.20
C GLU A 930 -9.56 -61.63 -9.63
N VAL A 931 -9.96 -61.40 -10.90
CA VAL A 931 -10.65 -62.30 -11.87
C VAL A 931 -12.04 -61.87 -12.39
N ALA A 932 -11.99 -61.39 -13.64
CA ALA A 932 -12.79 -61.70 -14.85
C ALA A 932 -14.31 -61.43 -14.97
N ALA A 933 -14.66 -60.57 -15.95
CA ALA A 933 -15.35 -60.81 -17.25
C ALA A 933 -16.40 -61.96 -17.35
N PRO A 934 -17.47 -61.88 -18.19
CA PRO A 934 -17.36 -61.54 -19.63
C PRO A 934 -18.54 -60.82 -20.32
N GLU A 935 -18.31 -60.57 -21.62
CA GLU A 935 -19.12 -59.96 -22.68
C GLU A 935 -20.39 -60.73 -23.12
N GLU A 936 -21.31 -60.02 -23.80
CA GLU A 936 -21.92 -60.31 -25.13
C GLU A 936 -23.24 -59.51 -25.32
N LYS A 937 -23.85 -59.23 -26.49
CA LYS A 937 -23.50 -58.83 -27.87
C LYS A 937 -24.86 -58.54 -28.57
N LYS A 938 -24.88 -57.57 -29.53
CA LYS A 938 -25.83 -57.42 -30.68
C LYS A 938 -27.30 -57.00 -30.35
N GLU A 939 -28.10 -56.26 -31.16
CA GLU A 939 -28.14 -55.99 -32.60
C GLU A 939 -29.06 -54.79 -33.01
N LYS A 940 -28.64 -54.03 -34.04
CA LYS A 940 -29.34 -53.33 -35.17
C LYS A 940 -30.69 -52.54 -35.09
N LYS A 941 -30.57 -51.26 -35.51
CA LYS A 941 -31.31 -50.47 -36.55
C LYS A 941 -32.86 -50.44 -36.62
N LYS A 942 -33.44 -49.21 -36.57
CA LYS A 942 -34.21 -48.57 -37.68
C LYS A 942 -34.62 -47.10 -37.39
N ARG A 943 -34.93 -46.39 -38.48
CA ARG A 943 -35.04 -44.92 -38.73
C ARG A 943 -36.35 -44.27 -38.25
N GLY A 944 -36.32 -42.95 -38.01
CA GLY A 944 -37.48 -42.03 -38.03
C GLY A 944 -37.15 -40.57 -37.64
N ARG A 945 -37.44 -39.60 -38.52
CA ARG A 945 -37.22 -38.11 -38.48
C ARG A 945 -38.00 -37.35 -37.36
N PRO A 946 -37.92 -36.00 -37.16
CA PRO A 946 -37.16 -34.94 -37.86
C PRO A 946 -36.36 -33.94 -36.95
N ARG A 947 -35.48 -33.16 -37.61
CA ARG A 947 -34.83 -31.94 -37.09
C ARG A 947 -35.84 -30.79 -36.93
N LYS A 948 -35.77 -30.05 -35.81
CA LYS A 948 -36.25 -28.67 -35.66
C LYS A 948 -35.06 -27.70 -35.59
N VAL A 949 -35.23 -26.57 -36.25
CA VAL A 949 -34.32 -25.46 -36.51
C VAL A 949 -34.08 -24.61 -35.24
N PRO A 950 -32.88 -24.06 -34.99
CA PRO A 950 -32.68 -23.00 -33.99
C PRO A 950 -32.98 -21.61 -34.58
N THR A 951 -33.65 -20.81 -33.76
CA THR A 951 -34.18 -19.46 -34.01
C THR A 951 -33.13 -18.38 -34.30
N SER A 952 -33.51 -17.45 -35.18
CA SER A 952 -32.76 -16.37 -35.83
C SER A 952 -32.27 -15.21 -34.94
N ALA A 953 -32.10 -15.38 -33.63
CA ALA A 953 -31.70 -14.29 -32.74
C ALA A 953 -30.18 -14.21 -32.46
N GLN A 954 -29.40 -15.20 -32.92
CA GLN A 954 -27.95 -15.28 -32.66
C GLN A 954 -27.08 -14.92 -33.87
N GLN A 955 -27.64 -14.82 -35.08
CA GLN A 955 -26.90 -14.37 -36.27
C GLN A 955 -26.88 -12.84 -36.43
N GLU A 956 -27.93 -12.11 -36.02
CA GLU A 956 -27.95 -10.63 -36.08
C GLU A 956 -26.97 -9.94 -35.13
N LYS A 957 -26.51 -10.64 -34.09
CA LYS A 957 -25.57 -10.06 -33.12
C LYS A 957 -24.11 -10.15 -33.56
N GLN A 958 -23.80 -11.09 -34.48
CA GLN A 958 -22.44 -11.33 -34.94
C GLN A 958 -22.11 -10.49 -36.19
N GLU A 959 -23.10 -10.12 -37.02
CA GLU A 959 -22.92 -9.20 -38.16
C GLU A 959 -22.85 -7.70 -37.76
N ARG A 960 -23.32 -7.32 -36.57
CA ARG A 960 -23.26 -5.92 -36.09
C ARG A 960 -21.88 -5.51 -35.55
N GLU A 961 -21.04 -6.45 -35.15
CA GLU A 961 -19.70 -6.15 -34.62
C GLU A 961 -18.64 -5.98 -35.72
N GLU A 962 -18.91 -6.40 -36.97
CA GLU A 962 -17.96 -6.28 -38.10
C GLU A 962 -18.14 -5.00 -38.94
N THR A 963 -19.21 -4.21 -38.77
CA THR A 963 -19.54 -3.09 -39.68
C THR A 963 -19.15 -1.69 -39.18
N GLY A 964 -18.65 -1.53 -37.95
CA GLY A 964 -18.15 -0.25 -37.43
C GLY A 964 -19.19 0.87 -37.35
N LEU A 965 -20.48 0.54 -37.21
CA LEU A 965 -21.59 1.49 -37.14
C LEU A 965 -22.20 1.54 -35.73
N VAL A 966 -22.49 2.74 -35.22
CA VAL A 966 -23.07 2.99 -33.88
C VAL A 966 -24.43 3.69 -34.04
N GLU A 967 -25.46 3.19 -33.34
CA GLU A 967 -26.74 3.90 -33.21
C GLU A 967 -26.63 4.99 -32.13
N THR A 968 -26.87 6.25 -32.51
CA THR A 968 -26.93 7.40 -31.60
C THR A 968 -28.29 8.10 -31.73
N VAL A 969 -28.74 8.73 -30.65
CA VAL A 969 -29.98 9.54 -30.63
C VAL A 969 -29.60 11.01 -30.70
N VAL A 970 -30.03 11.71 -31.74
CA VAL A 970 -29.83 13.15 -31.95
C VAL A 970 -31.17 13.91 -31.87
N GLU A 971 -31.11 15.20 -31.58
CA GLU A 971 -32.29 16.04 -31.33
C GLU A 971 -32.76 16.73 -32.63
N GLY A 972 -33.72 16.14 -33.34
CA GLY A 972 -34.31 16.71 -34.56
C GLY A 972 -35.41 17.73 -34.25
N ARG A 973 -35.74 18.62 -35.20
CA ARG A 973 -36.89 19.52 -35.12
C ARG A 973 -37.95 19.16 -36.15
N THR A 974 -39.22 19.11 -35.74
CA THR A 974 -40.34 19.00 -36.68
C THR A 974 -40.51 20.30 -37.49
N LYS A 975 -41.26 20.26 -38.59
CA LYS A 975 -41.64 21.45 -39.38
C LYS A 975 -42.35 22.54 -38.56
N GLU A 976 -42.82 22.22 -37.36
CA GLU A 976 -43.48 23.12 -36.40
C GLU A 976 -42.55 23.55 -35.23
N GLY A 977 -41.25 23.24 -35.32
CA GLY A 977 -40.25 23.70 -34.35
C GLY A 977 -40.17 22.92 -33.03
N ARG A 978 -40.88 21.79 -32.90
CA ARG A 978 -40.77 20.92 -31.72
C ARG A 978 -39.56 19.99 -31.82
N LYS A 979 -38.79 19.93 -30.74
CA LYS A 979 -37.65 19.02 -30.59
C LYS A 979 -38.15 17.59 -30.37
N VAL A 980 -37.64 16.64 -31.14
CA VAL A 980 -37.96 15.20 -31.05
C VAL A 980 -36.69 14.38 -31.23
N PRO A 981 -36.49 13.31 -30.43
CA PRO A 981 -35.33 12.44 -30.56
C PRO A 981 -35.45 11.60 -31.84
N VAL A 982 -34.41 11.63 -32.67
CA VAL A 982 -34.28 10.83 -33.89
C VAL A 982 -33.09 9.89 -33.74
N LYS A 983 -33.30 8.61 -34.02
CA LYS A 983 -32.20 7.63 -34.04
C LYS A 983 -31.51 7.67 -35.39
N VAL A 984 -30.19 7.81 -35.37
CA VAL A 984 -29.35 7.82 -36.58
C VAL A 984 -28.20 6.86 -36.37
N THR A 985 -27.80 6.17 -37.44
CA THR A 985 -26.68 5.21 -37.40
C THR A 985 -25.48 5.84 -38.08
N LEU A 986 -24.38 6.03 -37.34
CA LEU A 986 -23.16 6.71 -37.83
C LEU A 986 -21.94 5.79 -37.71
N PRO A 987 -20.91 5.94 -38.57
CA PRO A 987 -19.64 5.25 -38.40
C PRO A 987 -18.97 5.60 -37.06
N THR A 988 -18.25 4.64 -36.47
CA THR A 988 -17.48 4.86 -35.25
C THR A 988 -16.46 5.99 -35.45
N GLY A 989 -16.61 7.08 -34.68
CA GLY A 989 -15.67 8.21 -34.64
C GLY A 989 -16.16 9.50 -35.29
N THR A 990 -17.37 9.53 -35.86
CA THR A 990 -17.98 10.75 -36.43
C THR A 990 -18.66 11.60 -35.35
N ASP A 991 -18.43 12.91 -35.35
CA ASP A 991 -19.10 13.86 -34.44
C ASP A 991 -20.58 14.03 -34.86
N PRO A 992 -21.56 13.74 -33.99
CA PRO A 992 -22.99 13.85 -34.33
C PRO A 992 -23.42 15.26 -34.73
N ASP A 993 -22.71 16.30 -34.28
CA ASP A 993 -23.07 17.70 -34.55
C ASP A 993 -22.64 18.16 -35.96
N GLU A 994 -21.63 17.54 -36.59
CA GLU A 994 -21.21 17.86 -37.97
C GLU A 994 -22.19 17.34 -39.04
N VAL A 995 -22.97 16.30 -38.75
CA VAL A 995 -23.92 15.70 -39.70
C VAL A 995 -25.21 16.53 -39.82
N LEU A 996 -25.56 17.30 -38.78
CA LEU A 996 -26.76 18.14 -38.74
C LEU A 996 -26.64 19.44 -39.56
N GLU A 997 -25.44 19.88 -39.93
CA GLU A 997 -25.26 21.04 -40.83
C GLU A 997 -25.28 20.67 -42.32
N ALA A 998 -25.10 19.39 -42.67
CA ALA A 998 -25.10 18.91 -44.05
C ALA A 998 -26.50 18.54 -44.58
N GLU A 999 -27.47 18.28 -43.69
CA GLU A 999 -28.87 17.99 -44.04
C GLU A 999 -29.81 18.94 -43.25
N THR A 1000 -29.94 20.18 -43.71
CA THR A 1000 -31.03 21.10 -43.33
C THR A 1000 -32.10 21.20 -44.40
#